data_AF-A0A914D9D1-F1
#
_entry.id   AF-A0A914D9D1-F1
#
_cell.length_a   1.000
_cell.length_b   1.000
_cell.length_c   1.000
_cell.angle_alpha   90.00
_cell.angle_beta   90.00
_cell.angle_gamma   90.00
#
_symmetry.space_group_name_H-M   'P 1'
#
loop_
_entity.id
_entity.type
_entity.pdbx_description
1 polymer ?
#
loop_
_entity_poly.entity_id
_entity_poly.type
_entity_poly.pdbx_seq_one_letter_code
_entity_poly.pdbx_strand_id
1 'polypeptide(L)'
;MTTKREPLSLEELLEKKKQLEEAETKPKFLTKAEREALAIKRREEEVAKQRKILDEAEENRKKFLAELNKKEESERESRYDRDRDRRYRDRSRSRDRDRRSRSRSNDRDRDRDRRRDREKEKDEKEAADPRESEKLQAAIKSRYLGGPKEKRKRGRRLHERKFIFDWDVSEDTSNDYNKLYQKRHEVQFYGRGSLAGIDVNTQKKQKSEFYTGIMEKRRTEEEKEQEKNRLDVLQKKEKKEEWDNRHWSQKTLGEMQDRDWRIFREDFNITIKGGRIPKPVRYWKEAGLPQEIYDVILEVGYKEPTPIQRQAIPIGLQNRDIIGVAETGSGKTAAFLIPLLVWLKTIPKLERHEEFGAGPYAIIMAPTRELAQQIEVETKKFGDKLGVRTVSVIGGASREDQGLRMRMGVDVVIATPGRLVDVLENRYISLDQCTYVVMDEADKMLDMGFEPDVNRILEFIPVTNLKPDTDEAEDEAKLLENFNTRHKYRQTVMFTATMGPAIERLARQYMRRPAVVHIGSAGKPTERTEQIVYLISEERKKKMLIEVLEKNSRPPIIIFVNQKKGADLLGKGLAKLGFNPVVLHGGKGQEAREYALEEIKNGSRDILVATDVAGRGIDIKDVSLVLNYDMAKNIEDYTHRIGRTGRAGKHGKAISFLTPEDKDVFFDLKQCLIESPVSVCPPELANHPDAQQKPGTVSTKRRDEVVFRN
;
A
#
# COMPACT_ATOMS: atom_id res chain seq x y z
N MET A 1 35.74 -110.45 69.81
CA MET A 1 36.65 -109.40 70.29
C MET A 1 36.74 -108.32 69.24
N THR A 2 36.45 -107.10 69.68
CA THR A 2 36.34 -105.83 68.95
C THR A 2 37.69 -105.29 68.48
N THR A 3 37.74 -104.68 67.29
CA THR A 3 38.59 -103.48 67.07
C THR A 3 37.82 -102.47 66.21
N LYS A 4 37.25 -101.45 66.87
CA LYS A 4 36.82 -100.20 66.22
C LYS A 4 38.07 -99.56 65.62
N ARG A 5 38.09 -99.30 64.31
CA ARG A 5 39.11 -98.45 63.67
C ARG A 5 38.73 -97.00 63.95
N GLU A 6 39.55 -96.32 64.74
CA GLU A 6 39.45 -94.89 65.00
C GLU A 6 39.59 -94.10 63.68
N PRO A 7 38.88 -92.97 63.49
CA PRO A 7 39.09 -92.10 62.34
C PRO A 7 40.47 -91.42 62.42
N LEU A 8 41.19 -91.40 61.29
CA LEU A 8 42.53 -90.81 61.14
C LEU A 8 42.57 -89.37 61.65
N SER A 9 43.69 -89.00 62.27
CA SER A 9 43.86 -87.68 62.89
C SER A 9 43.95 -86.57 61.83
N LEU A 10 43.62 -85.34 62.23
CA LEU A 10 43.59 -84.17 61.34
C LEU A 10 44.98 -83.87 60.74
N GLU A 11 46.05 -84.25 61.45
CA GLU A 11 47.43 -84.14 60.98
C GLU A 11 47.73 -85.13 59.84
N GLU A 12 47.24 -86.37 59.91
CA GLU A 12 47.44 -87.38 58.86
C GLU A 12 46.70 -87.04 57.55
N LEU A 13 45.55 -86.37 57.65
CA LEU A 13 44.81 -85.87 56.47
C LEU A 13 45.51 -84.68 55.81
N LEU A 14 46.08 -83.78 56.61
CA LEU A 14 46.86 -82.65 56.10
C LEU A 14 48.15 -83.12 55.44
N GLU A 15 48.84 -84.11 55.99
CA GLU A 15 49.99 -84.73 55.33
C GLU A 15 49.63 -85.42 54.02
N LYS A 16 48.52 -86.17 53.96
CA LYS A 16 48.05 -86.76 52.70
C LYS A 16 47.70 -85.71 51.65
N LYS A 17 47.06 -84.61 52.06
CA LYS A 17 46.72 -83.52 51.13
C LYS A 17 47.97 -82.81 50.63
N LYS A 18 48.94 -82.58 51.52
CA LYS A 18 50.23 -81.98 51.16
C LYS A 18 51.06 -82.88 50.25
N GLN A 19 51.02 -84.20 50.46
CA GLN A 19 51.65 -85.19 49.58
C GLN A 19 50.96 -85.25 48.20
N LEU A 20 49.63 -85.07 48.14
CA LEU A 20 48.90 -85.01 46.87
C LEU A 20 49.19 -83.71 46.11
N GLU A 21 49.23 -82.56 46.79
CA GLU A 21 49.62 -81.28 46.20
C GLU A 21 51.11 -81.27 45.76
N GLU A 22 52.01 -81.91 46.51
CA GLU A 22 53.41 -82.12 46.10
C GLU A 22 53.54 -83.11 44.92
N ALA A 23 52.62 -84.07 44.80
CA ALA A 23 52.56 -84.99 43.66
C ALA A 23 51.98 -84.33 42.39
N GLU A 24 51.12 -83.32 42.53
CA GLU A 24 50.58 -82.54 41.41
C GLU A 24 51.52 -81.43 40.93
N THR A 25 52.33 -80.86 41.82
CA THR A 25 53.32 -79.83 41.47
C THR A 25 54.55 -80.39 40.74
N LYS A 26 54.78 -81.71 40.78
CA LYS A 26 55.82 -82.36 39.97
C LYS A 26 55.29 -82.63 38.55
N PRO A 27 55.90 -82.06 37.49
CA PRO A 27 55.45 -82.28 36.13
C PRO A 27 55.61 -83.76 35.75
N LYS A 28 54.48 -84.44 35.48
CA LYS A 28 54.48 -85.83 35.02
C LYS A 28 54.95 -85.89 33.56
N PHE A 29 55.97 -86.71 33.32
CA PHE A 29 56.45 -86.98 31.97
C PHE A 29 55.41 -87.82 31.22
N LEU A 30 54.70 -87.20 30.27
CA LEU A 30 53.84 -87.89 29.31
C LEU A 30 54.66 -88.27 28.09
N THR A 31 54.47 -89.49 27.59
CA THR A 31 55.12 -89.96 26.37
C THR A 31 54.64 -89.15 25.16
N LYS A 32 55.40 -89.15 24.05
CA LYS A 32 55.04 -88.36 22.85
C LYS A 32 53.66 -88.75 22.30
N ALA A 33 53.36 -90.04 22.27
CA ALA A 33 52.06 -90.56 21.82
C ALA A 33 50.90 -90.11 22.72
N GLU A 34 51.09 -90.11 24.04
CA GLU A 34 50.06 -89.65 24.98
C GLU A 34 49.82 -88.14 24.87
N ARG A 35 50.87 -87.34 24.63
CA ARG A 35 50.71 -85.90 24.37
C ARG A 35 49.98 -85.61 23.07
N GLU A 36 50.25 -86.37 22.02
CA GLU A 36 49.54 -86.25 20.75
C GLU A 36 48.05 -86.61 20.90
N ALA A 37 47.73 -87.70 21.61
CA ALA A 37 46.34 -88.08 21.91
C ALA A 37 45.60 -87.00 22.73
N LEU A 38 46.26 -86.43 23.74
CA LEU A 38 45.67 -85.38 24.58
C LEU A 38 45.48 -84.06 23.80
N ALA A 39 46.39 -83.74 22.89
CA ALA A 39 46.26 -82.59 21.99
C ALA A 39 45.14 -82.78 20.96
N ILE A 40 44.97 -83.98 20.40
CA ILE A 40 43.86 -84.31 19.50
C ILE A 40 42.53 -84.17 20.23
N LYS A 41 42.42 -84.71 21.44
CA LYS A 41 41.21 -84.59 22.26
C LYS A 41 40.86 -83.13 22.57
N ARG A 42 41.87 -82.31 22.89
CA ARG A 42 41.69 -80.85 23.08
C ARG A 42 41.19 -80.16 21.81
N ARG A 43 41.73 -80.54 20.65
CA ARG A 43 41.28 -80.02 19.35
C ARG A 43 39.85 -80.43 19.04
N GLU A 44 39.46 -81.67 19.32
CA GLU A 44 38.08 -82.13 19.15
C GLU A 44 37.11 -81.35 20.05
N GLU A 45 37.50 -81.09 21.30
CA GLU A 45 36.71 -80.27 22.22
C GLU A 45 36.58 -78.81 21.76
N GLU A 46 37.63 -78.21 21.20
CA GLU A 46 37.56 -76.86 20.61
C GLU A 46 36.68 -76.82 19.37
N VAL A 47 36.79 -77.81 18.48
CA VAL A 47 35.93 -77.92 17.28
C VAL A 47 34.46 -78.12 17.68
N ALA A 48 34.19 -78.90 18.72
CA ALA A 48 32.85 -79.07 19.26
C ALA A 48 32.27 -77.77 19.85
N LYS A 49 33.10 -76.97 20.53
CA LYS A 49 32.71 -75.62 21.01
C LYS A 49 32.43 -74.66 19.85
N GLN A 50 33.27 -74.68 18.81
CA GLN A 50 33.04 -73.86 17.62
C GLN A 50 31.74 -74.23 16.90
N ARG A 51 31.41 -75.53 16.80
CA ARG A 51 30.12 -75.98 16.24
C ARG A 51 28.94 -75.47 17.06
N LYS A 52 28.98 -75.56 18.39
CA LYS A 52 27.93 -75.00 19.26
C LYS A 52 27.70 -73.51 19.04
N ILE A 53 28.78 -72.72 18.92
CA ILE A 53 28.68 -71.28 18.65
C ILE A 53 28.04 -71.01 17.29
N LEU A 54 28.35 -71.84 16.28
CA LEU A 54 27.78 -71.75 14.94
C LEU A 54 26.29 -72.09 14.93
N ASP A 55 25.88 -73.13 15.66
CA ASP A 55 24.48 -73.52 15.81
C ASP A 55 23.66 -72.45 16.56
N GLU A 56 24.22 -71.84 17.62
CA GLU A 56 23.60 -70.70 18.32
C GLU A 56 23.46 -69.47 17.42
N ALA A 57 24.45 -69.20 16.56
CA ALA A 57 24.39 -68.12 15.59
C ALA A 57 23.32 -68.36 14.51
N GLU A 58 23.15 -69.60 14.03
CA GLU A 58 22.08 -69.97 13.11
C GLU A 58 20.69 -69.82 13.74
N GLU A 59 20.51 -70.22 15.01
CA GLU A 59 19.26 -70.00 15.74
C GLU A 59 18.92 -68.52 15.86
N ASN A 60 19.90 -67.69 16.22
CA ASN A 60 19.70 -66.24 16.33
C ASN A 60 19.36 -65.62 14.97
N ARG A 61 19.98 -66.10 13.88
CA ARG A 61 19.64 -65.67 12.52
C ARG A 61 18.22 -66.07 12.12
N LYS A 62 17.77 -67.28 12.48
CA LYS A 62 16.37 -67.72 12.26
C LYS A 62 15.38 -66.87 13.05
N LYS A 63 15.66 -66.56 14.31
CA LYS A 63 14.83 -65.67 15.15
C LYS A 63 14.72 -64.28 14.54
N PHE A 64 15.84 -63.69 14.10
CA PHE A 64 15.88 -62.38 13.45
C PHE A 64 15.07 -62.33 12.14
N LEU A 65 15.18 -63.36 11.29
CA LEU A 65 14.41 -63.45 10.05
C LEU A 65 12.91 -63.63 10.29
N ALA A 66 12.53 -64.41 11.31
CA ALA A 66 11.12 -64.57 11.70
C ALA A 66 10.52 -63.26 12.23
N GLU A 67 11.30 -62.45 12.95
CA GLU A 67 10.88 -61.15 13.46
C GLU A 67 10.70 -60.11 12.34
N LEU A 68 11.60 -60.11 11.35
CA LEU A 68 11.47 -59.29 10.14
C LEU A 68 10.23 -59.65 9.32
N ASN A 69 9.96 -60.95 9.11
CA ASN A 69 8.76 -61.40 8.40
C ASN A 69 7.47 -61.01 9.13
N LYS A 70 7.41 -61.14 10.47
CA LYS A 70 6.27 -60.64 11.25
C LYS A 70 6.05 -59.14 11.07
N LYS A 71 7.14 -58.38 11.01
CA LYS A 71 7.07 -56.93 10.80
C LYS A 71 6.53 -56.59 9.40
N GLU A 72 7.02 -57.24 8.36
CA GLU A 72 6.49 -57.06 6.99
C GLU A 72 5.01 -57.50 6.87
N GLU A 73 4.59 -58.55 7.57
CA GLU A 73 3.21 -59.04 7.55
C GLU A 73 2.24 -58.05 8.23
N SER A 74 2.63 -57.50 9.38
CA SER A 74 1.89 -56.40 10.05
C SER A 74 1.81 -55.12 9.21
N GLU A 75 2.87 -54.77 8.48
CA GLU A 75 2.85 -53.61 7.58
C GLU A 75 1.94 -53.85 6.36
N ARG A 76 1.86 -55.09 5.86
CA ARG A 76 0.92 -55.50 4.80
C ARG A 76 -0.54 -55.48 5.26
N GLU A 77 -0.85 -55.97 6.46
CA GLU A 77 -2.19 -55.87 7.05
C GLU A 77 -2.65 -54.42 7.20
N SER A 78 -1.75 -53.52 7.63
CA SER A 78 -2.06 -52.08 7.77
C SER A 78 -2.40 -51.37 6.44
N ARG A 79 -1.92 -51.90 5.30
CA ARG A 79 -2.29 -51.41 3.96
C ARG A 79 -3.64 -51.96 3.50
N TYR A 80 -3.98 -53.21 3.84
CA TYR A 80 -5.26 -53.83 3.45
C TYR A 80 -6.46 -53.24 4.18
N ASP A 81 -6.33 -52.83 5.46
CA ASP A 81 -7.43 -52.19 6.19
C ASP A 81 -7.74 -50.77 5.69
N ARG A 82 -6.74 -50.07 5.13
CA ARG A 82 -6.92 -48.71 4.59
C ARG A 82 -7.75 -48.67 3.30
N ASP A 83 -7.82 -49.78 2.56
CA ASP A 83 -8.64 -49.90 1.33
C ASP A 83 -10.06 -50.43 1.60
N ARG A 84 -10.32 -51.05 2.76
CA ARG A 84 -11.65 -51.57 3.11
C ARG A 84 -12.60 -50.49 3.59
N ASP A 85 -12.07 -49.43 4.21
CA ASP A 85 -12.85 -48.35 4.81
C ASP A 85 -13.46 -47.36 3.80
N ARG A 86 -13.04 -47.40 2.53
CA ARG A 86 -13.69 -46.64 1.45
C ARG A 86 -14.96 -47.30 0.89
N ARG A 87 -15.24 -48.58 1.17
CA ARG A 87 -16.40 -49.31 0.61
C ARG A 87 -17.56 -49.57 1.56
N TYR A 88 -17.50 -49.12 2.81
CA TYR A 88 -18.57 -49.31 3.80
C TYR A 88 -19.41 -48.06 4.09
N ARG A 89 -19.27 -46.98 3.30
CA ARG A 89 -20.02 -45.73 3.51
C ARG A 89 -21.37 -45.64 2.78
N ASP A 90 -21.83 -46.70 2.10
CA ASP A 90 -23.02 -46.59 1.22
C ASP A 90 -24.14 -47.61 1.45
N ARG A 91 -24.11 -48.42 2.51
CA ARG A 91 -25.22 -49.35 2.78
C ARG A 91 -25.48 -49.56 4.27
N SER A 92 -26.26 -48.67 4.86
CA SER A 92 -27.22 -49.02 5.93
C SER A 92 -28.00 -47.79 6.41
N ARG A 93 -28.82 -47.22 5.51
CA ARG A 93 -30.07 -46.57 5.93
C ARG A 93 -31.19 -47.59 5.80
N SER A 94 -31.78 -47.96 6.93
CA SER A 94 -33.18 -48.36 7.13
C SER A 94 -33.36 -49.66 7.90
N ARG A 95 -34.23 -49.56 8.92
CA ARG A 95 -34.94 -50.62 9.66
C ARG A 95 -34.04 -51.40 10.63
N ASP A 96 -34.32 -51.43 11.93
CA ASP A 96 -35.60 -51.77 12.52
C ASP A 96 -36.01 -50.95 13.76
N ARG A 97 -37.31 -50.74 13.84
CA ARG A 97 -38.06 -50.29 15.01
C ARG A 97 -38.56 -51.50 15.79
N ASP A 98 -38.82 -51.25 17.07
CA ASP A 98 -39.77 -51.93 17.96
C ASP A 98 -39.30 -53.18 18.74
N ARG A 99 -39.02 -52.99 20.04
CA ARG A 99 -39.94 -53.22 21.19
C ARG A 99 -39.31 -53.90 22.42
N ARG A 100 -39.75 -53.37 23.58
CA ARG A 100 -39.80 -53.91 24.97
C ARG A 100 -38.48 -53.90 25.75
N SER A 101 -38.21 -52.91 26.61
CA SER A 101 -38.84 -52.48 27.88
C SER A 101 -38.25 -53.15 29.13
N ARG A 102 -37.68 -52.28 29.98
CA ARG A 102 -37.59 -52.34 31.45
C ARG A 102 -36.75 -53.47 32.06
N SER A 103 -35.53 -53.11 32.47
CA SER A 103 -35.13 -52.93 33.89
C SER A 103 -33.60 -52.93 33.96
N ARG A 104 -33.02 -52.02 34.76
CA ARG A 104 -31.58 -51.71 34.97
C ARG A 104 -31.11 -50.40 34.33
N SER A 105 -31.76 -49.30 34.69
CA SER A 105 -31.26 -47.93 34.53
C SER A 105 -30.63 -47.50 35.86
N ASN A 106 -29.36 -47.85 36.07
CA ASN A 106 -28.47 -47.06 36.94
C ASN A 106 -26.97 -47.37 36.77
N ASP A 107 -26.60 -48.39 35.99
CA ASP A 107 -25.17 -48.69 35.73
C ASP A 107 -24.70 -48.32 34.31
N ARG A 108 -25.60 -47.99 33.38
CA ARG A 108 -25.21 -47.70 31.98
C ARG A 108 -24.81 -46.26 31.68
N ASP A 109 -25.12 -45.30 32.56
CA ASP A 109 -24.73 -43.89 32.35
C ASP A 109 -23.30 -43.62 32.82
N ARG A 110 -22.80 -44.33 33.85
CA ARG A 110 -21.38 -44.25 34.25
C ARG A 110 -20.43 -44.79 33.19
N ASP A 111 -20.83 -45.83 32.45
CA ASP A 111 -19.98 -46.43 31.41
C ASP A 111 -20.01 -45.67 30.08
N ARG A 112 -21.08 -44.92 29.79
CA ARG A 112 -21.14 -44.02 28.63
C ARG A 112 -20.29 -42.78 28.84
N ASP A 113 -20.32 -42.19 30.03
CA ASP A 113 -19.45 -41.06 30.36
C ASP A 113 -17.98 -41.49 30.39
N ARG A 114 -17.66 -42.65 31.00
CA ARG A 114 -16.28 -43.19 30.99
C ARG A 114 -15.75 -43.55 29.60
N ARG A 115 -16.61 -44.03 28.68
CA ARG A 115 -16.19 -44.30 27.30
C ARG A 115 -15.97 -43.01 26.52
N ARG A 116 -16.81 -42.00 26.71
CA ARG A 116 -16.67 -40.69 26.08
C ARG A 116 -15.45 -39.92 26.60
N ASP A 117 -15.14 -40.08 27.88
CA ASP A 117 -13.92 -39.54 28.50
C ASP A 117 -12.67 -40.28 28.02
N ARG A 118 -12.72 -41.62 27.85
CA ARG A 118 -11.62 -42.41 27.27
C ARG A 118 -11.38 -42.15 25.78
N GLU A 119 -12.42 -41.88 25.00
CA GLU A 119 -12.30 -41.49 23.59
C GLU A 119 -11.72 -40.07 23.48
N LYS A 120 -12.13 -39.13 24.34
CA LYS A 120 -11.49 -37.80 24.45
C LYS A 120 -10.02 -37.87 24.90
N GLU A 121 -9.68 -38.73 25.87
CA GLU A 121 -8.29 -38.93 26.32
C GLU A 121 -7.39 -39.54 25.22
N LYS A 122 -7.97 -40.30 24.29
CA LYS A 122 -7.24 -40.85 23.13
C LYS A 122 -7.04 -39.80 22.04
N ASP A 123 -8.07 -39.03 21.70
CA ASP A 123 -7.97 -37.95 20.71
C ASP A 123 -7.06 -36.80 21.18
N GLU A 124 -6.99 -36.52 22.50
CA GLU A 124 -6.07 -35.51 23.05
C GLU A 124 -4.59 -35.92 23.01
N LYS A 125 -4.30 -37.23 23.01
CA LYS A 125 -2.93 -37.77 22.93
C LYS A 125 -2.39 -37.83 21.51
N GLU A 126 -3.24 -37.92 20.49
CA GLU A 126 -2.82 -37.97 19.08
C GLU A 126 -2.58 -36.58 18.45
N ALA A 127 -2.93 -35.48 19.13
CA ALA A 127 -2.81 -34.11 18.62
C ALA A 127 -1.73 -33.25 19.32
N ALA A 128 -0.67 -33.85 19.86
CA ALA A 128 0.46 -33.09 20.41
C ALA A 128 1.48 -32.77 19.32
N ASP A 129 1.65 -31.48 18.99
CA ASP A 129 2.71 -31.02 18.08
C ASP A 129 4.08 -31.45 18.65
N PRO A 130 4.91 -32.19 17.89
CA PRO A 130 6.21 -32.67 18.36
C PRO A 130 7.08 -31.56 18.99
N ARG A 131 6.96 -30.32 18.49
CA ARG A 131 7.72 -29.15 18.97
C ARG A 131 7.31 -28.70 20.38
N GLU A 132 6.04 -28.83 20.75
CA GLU A 132 5.54 -28.44 22.08
C GLU A 132 6.00 -29.44 23.15
N SER A 133 5.96 -30.74 22.81
CA SER A 133 6.46 -31.81 23.67
C SER A 133 7.98 -31.69 23.89
N GLU A 134 8.73 -31.29 22.87
CA GLU A 134 10.18 -31.06 22.98
C GLU A 134 10.51 -29.88 23.90
N LYS A 135 9.81 -28.75 23.76
CA LYS A 135 9.97 -27.58 24.65
C LYS A 135 9.61 -27.90 26.10
N LEU A 136 8.55 -28.66 26.32
CA LEU A 136 8.16 -29.14 27.66
C LEU A 136 9.27 -30.01 28.27
N GLN A 137 9.80 -30.98 27.51
CA GLN A 137 10.90 -31.84 27.97
C GLN A 137 12.18 -31.03 28.23
N ALA A 138 12.48 -30.03 27.40
CA ALA A 138 13.62 -29.13 27.60
C ALA A 138 13.46 -28.29 28.89
N ALA A 139 12.25 -27.80 29.17
CA ALA A 139 11.94 -27.08 30.41
C ALA A 139 12.06 -27.97 31.66
N ILE A 140 11.64 -29.24 31.57
CA ILE A 140 11.82 -30.23 32.66
C ILE A 140 13.31 -30.50 32.88
N LYS A 141 14.05 -30.78 31.81
CA LYS A 141 15.50 -31.04 31.87
C LYS A 141 16.25 -29.86 32.49
N SER A 142 15.97 -28.62 32.07
CA SER A 142 16.65 -27.44 32.61
C SER A 142 16.37 -27.20 34.10
N ARG A 143 15.17 -27.53 34.57
CA ARG A 143 14.75 -27.38 35.98
C ARG A 143 15.43 -28.40 36.92
N TYR A 144 15.54 -29.66 36.52
CA TYR A 144 16.00 -30.75 37.40
C TYR A 144 17.46 -31.16 37.20
N LEU A 145 17.98 -31.07 35.98
CA LEU A 145 19.37 -31.46 35.67
C LEU A 145 20.35 -30.29 35.76
N GLY A 146 19.89 -29.09 36.14
CA GLY A 146 20.73 -27.91 36.25
C GLY A 146 21.30 -27.48 34.91
N GLY A 147 20.44 -27.20 33.93
CA GLY A 147 20.88 -26.61 32.66
C GLY A 147 21.53 -25.25 32.87
N PRO A 148 22.40 -24.79 31.93
CA PRO A 148 22.96 -23.45 32.01
C PRO A 148 21.80 -22.45 32.06
N LYS A 149 21.61 -21.78 33.20
CA LYS A 149 20.67 -20.66 33.30
C LYS A 149 21.16 -19.64 32.29
N GLU A 150 20.45 -19.50 31.17
CA GLU A 150 20.58 -18.31 30.36
C GLU A 150 20.26 -17.16 31.29
N LYS A 151 21.31 -16.44 31.71
CA LYS A 151 21.14 -15.19 32.42
C LYS A 151 20.23 -14.39 31.51
N ARG A 152 19.01 -14.07 31.97
CA ARG A 152 18.19 -13.03 31.35
C ARG A 152 19.19 -11.95 30.99
N LYS A 153 19.35 -11.68 29.68
CA LYS A 153 20.07 -10.48 29.28
C LYS A 153 19.20 -9.37 29.88
N ARG A 154 19.47 -8.97 31.14
CA ARG A 154 19.14 -7.63 31.60
C ARG A 154 19.70 -6.82 30.48
N GLY A 155 18.83 -6.20 29.68
CA GLY A 155 19.26 -5.33 28.61
C GLY A 155 20.37 -4.51 29.22
N ARG A 156 21.62 -4.77 28.81
CA ARG A 156 22.71 -3.90 29.22
C ARG A 156 22.14 -2.53 28.86
N ARG A 157 22.20 -1.56 29.78
CA ARG A 157 21.99 -0.17 29.40
C ARG A 157 23.02 0.06 28.30
N LEU A 158 22.62 -0.16 27.06
CA LEU A 158 23.48 -0.20 25.90
C LEU A 158 23.61 1.26 25.52
N HIS A 159 24.39 1.96 26.34
CA HIS A 159 25.05 3.23 26.08
C HIS A 159 24.50 3.98 24.85
N GLU A 160 23.52 4.84 25.06
CA GLU A 160 23.33 6.17 24.42
C GLU A 160 23.38 6.30 22.87
N ARG A 161 23.48 5.24 22.05
CA ARG A 161 23.77 5.39 20.61
C ARG A 161 22.67 4.97 19.64
N LYS A 162 21.69 4.15 20.05
CA LYS A 162 20.55 3.78 19.19
C LYS A 162 19.29 3.66 20.03
N PHE A 163 18.35 4.59 19.85
CA PHE A 163 17.01 4.49 20.42
C PHE A 163 16.22 3.48 19.58
N ILE A 164 15.96 2.32 20.16
CA ILE A 164 15.02 1.34 19.61
C ILE A 164 13.70 1.64 20.30
N PHE A 165 12.72 2.13 19.54
CA PHE A 165 11.41 2.51 20.07
C PHE A 165 10.46 1.32 20.22
N ASP A 166 10.75 0.23 19.51
CA ASP A 166 9.98 -1.00 19.57
C ASP A 166 10.60 -2.04 20.50
N TRP A 167 9.75 -2.83 21.14
CA TRP A 167 10.20 -4.00 21.90
C TRP A 167 10.63 -5.11 20.94
N ASP A 168 11.73 -5.80 21.25
CA ASP A 168 12.15 -6.96 20.48
C ASP A 168 11.19 -8.14 20.71
N VAL A 169 10.86 -8.90 19.67
CA VAL A 169 10.03 -10.12 19.76
C VAL A 169 10.69 -11.15 20.69
N SER A 170 12.01 -11.12 20.82
CA SER A 170 12.74 -11.95 21.78
C SER A 170 12.43 -11.64 23.26
N GLU A 171 11.84 -10.47 23.55
CA GLU A 171 11.38 -10.09 24.89
C GLU A 171 9.95 -10.54 25.20
N ASP A 172 9.24 -11.14 24.23
CA ASP A 172 7.92 -11.72 24.44
C ASP A 172 7.99 -12.95 25.37
N THR A 173 7.15 -12.93 26.40
CA THR A 173 7.07 -13.97 27.44
C THR A 173 5.86 -14.87 27.32
N SER A 174 4.97 -14.61 26.36
CA SER A 174 3.69 -15.31 26.22
C SER A 174 3.78 -16.64 25.46
N ASN A 175 4.92 -16.93 24.84
CA ASN A 175 5.19 -18.17 24.11
C ASN A 175 5.33 -19.39 25.03
N ASP A 176 4.20 -19.95 25.45
CA ASP A 176 4.14 -21.14 26.33
C ASP A 176 4.11 -22.44 25.52
N TYR A 177 4.65 -23.52 26.08
CA TYR A 177 4.57 -24.88 25.51
C TYR A 177 3.31 -25.62 25.99
N ASN A 178 2.66 -25.15 27.05
CA ASN A 178 1.48 -25.79 27.59
C ASN A 178 0.21 -25.18 26.98
N LYS A 179 -0.62 -26.02 26.37
CA LYS A 179 -1.90 -25.66 25.74
C LYS A 179 -2.85 -24.89 26.69
N LEU A 180 -2.82 -25.19 27.99
CA LEU A 180 -3.63 -24.48 29.00
C LEU A 180 -3.21 -23.00 29.16
N TYR A 181 -1.92 -22.70 28.97
CA TYR A 181 -1.37 -21.36 29.09
C TYR A 181 -1.26 -20.62 27.75
N GLN A 182 -1.26 -21.35 26.63
CA GLN A 182 -1.47 -20.79 25.29
C GLN A 182 -2.93 -20.36 25.08
N LYS A 183 -3.89 -21.23 25.42
CA LYS A 183 -5.33 -20.97 25.34
C LYS A 183 -5.90 -20.75 26.73
N ARG A 184 -5.48 -19.65 27.36
CA ARG A 184 -6.00 -19.29 28.69
C ARG A 184 -7.50 -19.04 28.59
N HIS A 185 -8.26 -19.62 29.51
CA HIS A 185 -9.67 -19.30 29.62
C HIS A 185 -9.81 -17.82 29.99
N GLU A 186 -10.30 -17.02 29.05
CA GLU A 186 -10.57 -15.61 29.30
C GLU A 186 -11.69 -15.45 30.32
N VAL A 187 -11.51 -14.50 31.23
CA VAL A 187 -12.45 -14.29 32.33
C VAL A 187 -13.79 -13.83 31.78
N GLN A 188 -14.80 -14.68 31.94
CA GLN A 188 -16.18 -14.33 31.66
C GLN A 188 -16.78 -13.69 32.91
N PHE A 189 -16.82 -12.36 32.97
CA PHE A 189 -17.36 -11.56 34.09
C PHE A 189 -18.88 -11.73 34.26
N TYR A 190 -19.32 -12.92 34.66
CA TYR A 190 -20.73 -13.33 34.78
C TYR A 190 -21.56 -13.06 33.51
N GLY A 191 -20.91 -13.02 32.34
CA GLY A 191 -21.51 -12.63 31.07
C GLY A 191 -21.91 -11.15 30.94
N ARG A 192 -21.73 -10.33 31.98
CA ARG A 192 -22.17 -8.92 32.04
C ARG A 192 -21.03 -7.92 31.92
N GLY A 193 -19.87 -8.21 32.49
CA GLY A 193 -18.68 -7.37 32.35
C GLY A 193 -17.98 -7.58 31.01
N SER A 194 -17.25 -6.56 30.57
CA SER A 194 -16.44 -6.56 29.34
C SER A 194 -15.04 -6.04 29.66
N LEU A 195 -14.05 -6.49 28.89
CA LEU A 195 -12.68 -6.00 28.96
C LEU A 195 -12.64 -4.52 28.54
N ALA A 196 -11.83 -3.72 29.23
CA ALA A 196 -11.67 -2.31 28.95
C ALA A 196 -10.93 -2.07 27.61
N GLY A 197 -11.29 -1.01 26.90
CA GLY A 197 -10.61 -0.58 25.65
C GLY A 197 -11.00 -1.34 24.38
N ILE A 198 -11.63 -2.50 24.49
CA ILE A 198 -12.13 -3.27 23.34
C ILE A 198 -13.60 -2.94 23.12
N ASP A 199 -14.05 -2.83 21.86
CA ASP A 199 -15.45 -2.60 21.52
C ASP A 199 -16.37 -3.65 22.20
N VAL A 200 -17.39 -3.19 22.90
CA VAL A 200 -18.32 -4.04 23.66
C VAL A 200 -19.12 -4.96 22.75
N ASN A 201 -19.46 -4.52 21.53
CA ASN A 201 -20.24 -5.29 20.57
C ASN A 201 -19.41 -6.39 19.91
N THR A 202 -18.13 -6.15 19.64
CA THR A 202 -17.21 -7.20 19.15
C THR A 202 -16.97 -8.25 20.25
N GLN A 203 -16.77 -7.80 21.49
CA GLN A 203 -16.65 -8.70 22.64
C GLN A 203 -17.91 -9.54 22.84
N LYS A 204 -19.12 -8.96 22.75
CA LYS A 204 -20.37 -9.71 22.86
C LYS A 204 -20.50 -10.81 21.79
N LYS A 205 -20.01 -10.57 20.56
CA LYS A 205 -19.99 -11.57 19.48
C LYS A 205 -18.95 -12.67 19.71
N GLN A 206 -17.82 -12.35 20.33
CA GLN A 206 -16.74 -13.29 20.62
C GLN A 206 -16.92 -14.06 21.94
N LYS A 207 -17.78 -13.55 22.85
CA LYS A 207 -18.09 -14.21 24.12
C LYS A 207 -18.69 -15.58 23.88
N SER A 208 -18.23 -16.55 24.67
CA SER A 208 -18.82 -17.88 24.72
C SER A 208 -20.29 -17.81 25.14
N GLU A 209 -21.15 -18.54 24.44
CA GLU A 209 -22.60 -18.63 24.68
C GLU A 209 -22.98 -19.33 26.01
N PHE A 210 -22.00 -19.61 26.86
CA PHE A 210 -22.20 -20.30 28.13
C PHE A 210 -23.21 -19.59 29.05
N TYR A 211 -23.00 -18.28 29.31
CA TYR A 211 -23.89 -17.52 30.19
C TYR A 211 -25.24 -17.21 29.54
N THR A 212 -25.32 -17.02 28.22
CA THR A 212 -26.62 -16.87 27.52
C THR A 212 -27.45 -18.14 27.68
N GLY A 213 -26.86 -19.32 27.45
CA GLY A 213 -27.54 -20.60 27.67
C GLY A 213 -27.93 -20.87 29.13
N ILE A 214 -27.16 -20.40 30.12
CA ILE A 214 -27.53 -20.48 31.55
C ILE A 214 -28.71 -19.56 31.87
N MET A 215 -28.68 -18.31 31.38
CA MET A 215 -29.73 -17.32 31.68
C MET A 215 -31.06 -17.72 31.05
N GLU A 216 -31.07 -18.31 29.85
CA GLU A 216 -32.27 -18.85 29.24
C GLU A 216 -32.88 -20.02 30.03
N LYS A 217 -32.05 -20.86 30.65
CA LYS A 217 -32.51 -22.00 31.47
C LYS A 217 -33.01 -21.60 32.86
N ARG A 218 -32.43 -20.55 33.45
CA ARG A 218 -32.69 -20.16 34.86
C ARG A 218 -33.75 -19.08 35.04
N ARG A 219 -33.98 -18.23 34.05
CA ARG A 219 -34.97 -17.14 34.16
C ARG A 219 -36.40 -17.65 34.10
N THR A 220 -37.28 -17.04 34.89
CA THR A 220 -38.74 -17.17 34.77
C THR A 220 -39.23 -16.53 33.47
N GLU A 221 -40.47 -16.83 33.06
CA GLU A 221 -41.05 -16.24 31.83
C GLU A 221 -41.13 -14.71 31.91
N GLU A 222 -41.52 -14.17 33.07
CA GLU A 222 -41.57 -12.71 33.32
C GLU A 222 -40.18 -12.05 33.21
N GLU A 223 -39.14 -12.66 33.77
CA GLU A 223 -37.76 -12.14 33.68
C GLU A 223 -37.22 -12.20 32.24
N LYS A 224 -37.61 -13.21 31.46
CA LYS A 224 -37.27 -13.30 30.03
C LYS A 224 -37.92 -12.16 29.25
N GLU A 225 -39.18 -11.85 29.55
CA GLU A 225 -39.89 -10.74 28.92
C GLU A 225 -39.29 -9.38 29.30
N GLN A 226 -38.92 -9.17 30.57
CA GLN A 226 -38.22 -7.95 31.00
C GLN A 226 -36.85 -7.76 30.33
N GLU A 227 -36.03 -8.82 30.21
CA GLU A 227 -34.75 -8.72 29.49
C GLU A 227 -35.00 -8.45 28.00
N LYS A 228 -35.98 -9.10 27.39
CA LYS A 228 -36.35 -8.85 25.99
C LYS A 228 -36.73 -7.38 25.78
N ASN A 229 -37.56 -6.82 26.66
CA ASN A 229 -37.91 -5.40 26.62
C ASN A 229 -36.67 -4.49 26.79
N ARG A 230 -35.74 -4.82 27.69
CA ARG A 230 -34.49 -4.07 27.85
C ARG A 230 -33.61 -4.15 26.59
N LEU A 231 -33.49 -5.34 25.99
CA LEU A 231 -32.73 -5.56 24.77
C LEU A 231 -33.36 -4.81 23.60
N ASP A 232 -34.69 -4.79 23.47
CA ASP A 232 -35.38 -4.03 22.44
C ASP A 232 -35.14 -2.52 22.58
N VAL A 233 -35.11 -1.98 23.81
CA VAL A 233 -34.75 -0.58 24.06
C VAL A 233 -33.28 -0.30 23.69
N LEU A 234 -32.36 -1.20 24.06
CA LEU A 234 -30.94 -1.08 23.70
C LEU A 234 -30.74 -1.15 22.19
N GLN A 235 -31.36 -2.11 21.51
CA GLN A 235 -31.30 -2.24 20.06
C GLN A 235 -31.89 -1.01 19.36
N LYS A 236 -32.97 -0.42 19.89
CA LYS A 236 -33.50 0.85 19.37
C LYS A 236 -32.49 1.99 19.52
N LYS A 237 -31.75 2.06 20.64
CA LYS A 237 -30.68 3.04 20.85
C LYS A 237 -29.50 2.81 19.90
N GLU A 238 -29.03 1.57 19.78
CA GLU A 238 -27.94 1.18 18.86
C GLU A 238 -28.32 1.51 17.41
N LYS A 239 -29.52 1.13 16.96
CA LYS A 239 -30.01 1.46 15.61
C LYS A 239 -30.13 2.96 15.38
N LYS A 240 -30.54 3.73 16.39
CA LYS A 240 -30.60 5.20 16.29
C LYS A 240 -29.20 5.80 16.16
N GLU A 241 -28.25 5.34 16.97
CA GLU A 241 -26.86 5.79 16.91
C GLU A 241 -26.20 5.42 15.57
N GLU A 242 -26.44 4.20 15.08
CA GLU A 242 -26.02 3.77 13.75
C GLU A 242 -26.65 4.66 12.66
N TRP A 243 -27.94 4.98 12.77
CA TRP A 243 -28.66 5.84 11.83
C TRP A 243 -28.10 7.27 11.79
N ASP A 244 -27.81 7.87 12.93
CA ASP A 244 -27.27 9.24 13.02
C ASP A 244 -25.81 9.29 12.51
N ASN A 245 -25.03 8.24 12.81
CA ASN A 245 -23.62 8.11 12.43
C ASN A 245 -23.37 7.46 11.06
N ARG A 246 -24.42 7.28 10.24
CA ARG A 246 -24.28 6.75 8.87
C ARG A 246 -23.26 7.55 8.08
N HIS A 247 -22.56 6.86 7.18
CA HIS A 247 -21.70 7.48 6.20
C HIS A 247 -22.51 8.35 5.22
N TRP A 248 -21.95 9.45 4.74
CA TRP A 248 -22.65 10.42 3.88
C TRP A 248 -23.23 9.81 2.60
N SER A 249 -22.62 8.73 2.09
CA SER A 249 -23.07 8.01 0.89
C SER A 249 -24.45 7.34 1.06
N GLN A 250 -24.89 7.11 2.29
CA GLN A 250 -26.19 6.53 2.61
C GLN A 250 -27.22 7.58 3.04
N LYS A 251 -26.80 8.85 3.17
CA LYS A 251 -27.63 9.96 3.61
C LYS A 251 -28.18 10.73 2.41
N THR A 252 -29.36 11.32 2.56
CA THR A 252 -29.88 12.31 1.61
C THR A 252 -29.28 13.69 1.87
N LEU A 253 -29.40 14.62 0.90
CA LEU A 253 -28.80 15.96 1.03
C LEU A 253 -29.38 16.74 2.23
N GLY A 254 -30.68 16.59 2.50
CA GLY A 254 -31.35 17.25 3.63
C GLY A 254 -30.95 16.71 5.01
N GLU A 255 -30.44 15.48 5.08
CA GLU A 255 -29.98 14.85 6.33
C GLU A 255 -28.51 15.17 6.66
N MET A 256 -27.77 15.77 5.73
CA MET A 256 -26.34 16.04 5.87
C MET A 256 -26.04 17.12 6.91
N GLN A 257 -25.38 16.73 7.99
CA GLN A 257 -24.90 17.62 9.05
C GLN A 257 -23.50 18.16 8.73
N ASP A 258 -23.06 19.21 9.43
CA ASP A 258 -21.71 19.79 9.23
C ASP A 258 -20.58 18.78 9.51
N ARG A 259 -20.80 17.85 10.45
CA ARG A 259 -19.90 16.70 10.67
C ARG A 259 -19.79 15.85 9.41
N ASP A 260 -20.91 15.54 8.75
CA ASP A 260 -20.92 14.72 7.55
C ASP A 260 -20.20 15.43 6.39
N TRP A 261 -20.36 16.76 6.28
CA TRP A 261 -19.60 17.56 5.33
C TRP A 261 -18.10 17.62 5.64
N ARG A 262 -17.70 17.50 6.91
CA ARG A 262 -16.29 17.36 7.28
C ARG A 262 -15.75 16.00 6.86
N ILE A 263 -16.45 14.91 7.18
CA ILE A 263 -16.09 13.54 6.77
C ILE A 263 -16.02 13.46 5.24
N PHE A 264 -17.01 14.02 4.54
CA PHE A 264 -17.01 14.08 3.07
C PHE A 264 -15.74 14.74 2.51
N ARG A 265 -15.30 15.85 3.11
CA ARG A 265 -14.05 16.51 2.71
C ARG A 265 -12.83 15.68 3.06
N GLU A 266 -12.81 15.02 4.22
CA GLU A 266 -11.74 14.10 4.62
C GLU A 266 -11.61 12.92 3.64
N ASP A 267 -12.72 12.28 3.26
CA ASP A 267 -12.75 11.14 2.34
C ASP A 267 -12.26 11.48 0.93
N PHE A 268 -12.53 12.71 0.47
CA PHE A 268 -12.05 13.22 -0.82
C PHE A 268 -10.74 14.02 -0.72
N ASN A 269 -10.11 14.05 0.46
CA ASN A 269 -8.89 14.79 0.76
C ASN A 269 -8.97 16.28 0.36
N ILE A 270 -10.11 16.93 0.61
CA ILE A 270 -10.36 18.34 0.31
C ILE A 270 -10.05 19.19 1.54
N THR A 271 -9.10 20.10 1.42
CA THR A 271 -8.85 21.14 2.43
C THR A 271 -9.22 22.50 1.85
N ILE A 272 -9.87 23.34 2.66
CA ILE A 272 -10.35 24.65 2.22
C ILE A 272 -9.78 25.78 3.08
N LYS A 273 -9.54 26.95 2.47
CA LYS A 273 -9.26 28.22 3.17
C LYS A 273 -10.13 29.33 2.59
N GLY A 274 -10.57 30.25 3.45
CA GLY A 274 -11.50 31.34 3.11
C GLY A 274 -12.79 31.24 3.92
N GLY A 275 -13.41 32.38 4.22
CA GLY A 275 -14.67 32.42 5.00
C GLY A 275 -15.86 31.93 4.17
N ARG A 276 -16.94 31.45 4.81
CA ARG A 276 -18.25 31.19 4.17
C ARG A 276 -18.19 30.38 2.86
N ILE A 277 -17.48 29.25 2.86
CA ILE A 277 -17.34 28.41 1.67
C ILE A 277 -18.57 27.50 1.52
N PRO A 278 -19.19 27.41 0.32
CA PRO A 278 -20.35 26.56 0.08
C PRO A 278 -20.02 25.07 0.27
N LYS A 279 -21.07 24.30 0.58
CA LYS A 279 -21.00 22.85 0.73
C LYS A 279 -20.62 22.20 -0.61
N PRO A 280 -19.73 21.18 -0.63
CA PRO A 280 -19.33 20.52 -1.86
C PRO A 280 -20.48 19.71 -2.49
N VAL A 281 -20.41 19.48 -3.79
CA VAL A 281 -21.37 18.64 -4.52
C VAL A 281 -21.11 17.15 -4.24
N ARG A 282 -22.14 16.41 -3.83
CA ARG A 282 -22.07 14.94 -3.65
C ARG A 282 -22.32 14.19 -4.96
N TYR A 283 -23.29 14.63 -5.74
CA TYR A 283 -23.63 14.05 -7.05
C TYR A 283 -24.08 15.17 -7.99
N TRP A 284 -23.89 14.99 -9.29
CA TRP A 284 -24.29 16.01 -10.28
C TRP A 284 -25.75 16.43 -10.19
N LYS A 285 -26.65 15.50 -9.84
CA LYS A 285 -28.09 15.75 -9.67
C LYS A 285 -28.38 16.73 -8.53
N GLU A 286 -27.49 16.82 -7.55
CA GLU A 286 -27.61 17.70 -6.37
C GLU A 286 -26.85 19.02 -6.55
N ALA A 287 -26.21 19.23 -7.70
CA ALA A 287 -25.34 20.39 -7.94
C ALA A 287 -26.11 21.70 -8.22
N GLY A 288 -27.44 21.64 -8.37
CA GLY A 288 -28.26 22.81 -8.72
C GLY A 288 -27.99 23.37 -10.12
N LEU A 289 -27.46 22.54 -11.04
CA LEU A 289 -27.14 22.95 -12.40
C LEU A 289 -28.40 23.01 -13.29
N PRO A 290 -28.44 23.91 -14.30
CA PRO A 290 -29.48 23.89 -15.32
C PRO A 290 -29.53 22.54 -16.03
N GLN A 291 -30.73 22.07 -16.39
CA GLN A 291 -30.94 20.74 -16.98
C GLN A 291 -30.09 20.52 -18.25
N GLU A 292 -30.02 21.52 -19.14
CA GLU A 292 -29.16 21.46 -20.34
C GLU A 292 -27.69 21.18 -20.01
N ILE A 293 -27.15 21.83 -18.97
CA ILE A 293 -25.75 21.65 -18.55
C ILE A 293 -25.55 20.26 -17.95
N TYR A 294 -26.49 19.82 -17.11
CA TYR A 294 -26.48 18.48 -16.52
C TYR A 294 -26.48 17.38 -17.58
N ASP A 295 -27.34 17.49 -18.59
CA ASP A 295 -27.45 16.50 -19.66
C ASP A 295 -26.15 16.44 -20.48
N VAL A 296 -25.55 17.60 -20.80
CA VAL A 296 -24.26 17.67 -21.50
C VAL A 296 -23.13 17.06 -20.67
N ILE A 297 -23.08 17.28 -19.35
CA ILE A 297 -22.08 16.67 -18.47
C ILE A 297 -22.13 15.13 -18.57
N LEU A 298 -23.33 14.55 -18.53
CA LEU A 298 -23.51 13.11 -18.64
C LEU A 298 -23.17 12.58 -20.03
N GLU A 299 -23.56 13.30 -21.08
CA GLU A 299 -23.31 12.90 -22.46
C GLU A 299 -21.82 12.97 -22.83
N VAL A 300 -21.07 13.93 -22.28
CA VAL A 300 -19.60 13.99 -22.41
C VAL A 300 -18.91 12.85 -21.64
N GLY A 301 -19.60 12.23 -20.67
CA GLY A 301 -19.14 11.03 -19.96
C GLY A 301 -18.67 11.27 -18.52
N TYR A 302 -18.93 12.44 -17.93
CA TYR A 302 -18.58 12.75 -16.55
C TYR A 302 -19.62 12.15 -15.58
N LYS A 303 -19.45 10.87 -15.23
CA LYS A 303 -20.39 10.14 -14.36
C LYS A 303 -20.50 10.74 -12.95
N GLU A 304 -19.36 11.11 -12.36
CA GLU A 304 -19.30 11.70 -11.02
C GLU A 304 -18.34 12.90 -10.99
N PRO A 305 -18.58 13.89 -10.12
CA PRO A 305 -17.66 15.01 -9.96
C PRO A 305 -16.37 14.57 -9.26
N THR A 306 -15.22 15.05 -9.76
CA THR A 306 -13.91 14.83 -9.12
C THR A 306 -13.77 15.70 -7.86
N PRO A 307 -12.84 15.40 -6.93
CA PRO A 307 -12.69 16.17 -5.68
C PRO A 307 -12.59 17.68 -5.89
N ILE A 308 -11.81 18.14 -6.88
CA ILE A 308 -11.70 19.57 -7.18
C ILE A 308 -13.01 20.16 -7.71
N GLN A 309 -13.73 19.42 -8.57
CA GLN A 309 -15.02 19.84 -9.11
C GLN A 309 -16.07 19.96 -8.01
N ARG A 310 -16.11 19.00 -7.08
CA ARG A 310 -17.07 18.97 -5.96
C ARG A 310 -17.05 20.26 -5.16
N GLN A 311 -15.87 20.82 -4.89
CA GLN A 311 -15.74 21.99 -4.04
C GLN A 311 -15.59 23.30 -4.84
N ALA A 312 -14.91 23.30 -5.99
CA ALA A 312 -14.69 24.51 -6.78
C ALA A 312 -15.93 24.96 -7.55
N ILE A 313 -16.77 24.05 -8.05
CA ILE A 313 -17.96 24.43 -8.84
C ILE A 313 -18.96 25.25 -8.00
N PRO A 314 -19.34 24.85 -6.77
CA PRO A 314 -20.22 25.67 -5.92
C PRO A 314 -19.66 27.06 -5.63
N ILE A 315 -18.35 27.18 -5.38
CA ILE A 315 -17.69 28.48 -5.18
C ILE A 315 -17.76 29.30 -6.47
N GLY A 316 -17.56 28.64 -7.60
CA GLY A 316 -17.62 29.22 -8.93
C GLY A 316 -18.97 29.86 -9.23
N LEU A 317 -20.05 29.15 -8.89
CA LEU A 317 -21.43 29.58 -9.08
C LEU A 317 -21.82 30.79 -8.21
N GLN A 318 -21.08 31.06 -7.13
CA GLN A 318 -21.23 32.26 -6.30
C GLN A 318 -20.41 33.46 -6.82
N ASN A 319 -19.84 33.38 -8.02
CA ASN A 319 -18.95 34.40 -8.60
C ASN A 319 -17.67 34.68 -7.80
N ARG A 320 -17.30 33.84 -6.82
CA ARG A 320 -16.16 34.08 -5.93
C ARG A 320 -14.84 33.63 -6.55
N ASP A 321 -13.75 34.32 -6.27
CA ASP A 321 -12.42 33.96 -6.79
C ASP A 321 -11.91 32.65 -6.17
N ILE A 322 -11.15 31.86 -6.93
CA ILE A 322 -10.74 30.50 -6.52
C ILE A 322 -9.26 30.26 -6.77
N ILE A 323 -8.55 29.76 -5.75
CA ILE A 323 -7.23 29.14 -5.92
C ILE A 323 -7.40 27.63 -5.76
N GLY A 324 -7.34 26.89 -6.85
CA GLY A 324 -7.39 25.44 -6.84
C GLY A 324 -5.98 24.84 -6.84
N VAL A 325 -5.62 24.17 -5.74
CA VAL A 325 -4.34 23.46 -5.63
C VAL A 325 -4.59 21.98 -5.89
N ALA A 326 -4.31 21.57 -7.11
CA ALA A 326 -4.54 20.21 -7.57
C ALA A 326 -3.65 19.87 -8.77
N GLU A 327 -3.24 18.61 -8.86
CA GLU A 327 -2.40 18.10 -9.94
C GLU A 327 -3.15 18.05 -11.29
N THR A 328 -2.39 17.92 -12.38
CA THR A 328 -2.95 17.67 -13.72
C THR A 328 -3.72 16.35 -13.77
N GLY A 329 -4.84 16.34 -14.49
CA GLY A 329 -5.71 15.17 -14.58
C GLY A 329 -6.70 15.01 -13.42
N SER A 330 -6.68 15.90 -12.41
CA SER A 330 -7.68 15.93 -11.32
C SER A 330 -9.06 16.44 -11.72
N GLY A 331 -9.26 16.81 -12.99
CA GLY A 331 -10.52 17.35 -13.51
C GLY A 331 -10.67 18.87 -13.38
N LYS A 332 -9.56 19.62 -13.24
CA LYS A 332 -9.53 21.09 -13.11
C LYS A 332 -10.31 21.80 -14.23
N THR A 333 -10.15 21.34 -15.48
CA THR A 333 -10.77 21.96 -16.66
C THR A 333 -12.28 22.08 -16.52
N ALA A 334 -12.98 20.97 -16.24
CA ALA A 334 -14.43 21.02 -16.03
C ALA A 334 -14.82 21.81 -14.75
N ALA A 335 -13.95 21.87 -13.74
CA ALA A 335 -14.23 22.60 -12.51
C ALA A 335 -14.38 24.11 -12.73
N PHE A 336 -13.59 24.71 -13.63
CA PHE A 336 -13.74 26.12 -14.00
C PHE A 336 -14.64 26.35 -15.22
N LEU A 337 -14.80 25.36 -16.11
CA LEU A 337 -15.69 25.50 -17.26
C LEU A 337 -17.17 25.46 -16.88
N ILE A 338 -17.57 24.59 -15.95
CA ILE A 338 -18.99 24.43 -15.61
C ILE A 338 -19.62 25.75 -15.10
N PRO A 339 -19.04 26.47 -14.11
CA PRO A 339 -19.57 27.75 -13.69
C PRO A 339 -19.62 28.80 -14.81
N LEU A 340 -18.59 28.82 -15.68
CA LEU A 340 -18.55 29.69 -16.85
C LEU A 340 -19.71 29.40 -17.81
N LEU A 341 -19.95 28.12 -18.14
CA LEU A 341 -21.00 27.71 -19.07
C LEU A 341 -22.41 27.96 -18.50
N VAL A 342 -22.60 27.75 -17.20
CA VAL A 342 -23.85 28.10 -16.52
C VAL A 342 -24.14 29.59 -16.69
N TRP A 343 -23.16 30.44 -16.44
CA TRP A 343 -23.31 31.89 -16.59
C TRP A 343 -23.50 32.32 -18.05
N LEU A 344 -22.74 31.77 -19.01
CA LEU A 344 -22.93 32.10 -20.44
C LEU A 344 -24.33 31.75 -20.96
N LYS A 345 -25.00 30.78 -20.32
CA LYS A 345 -26.36 30.38 -20.67
C LYS A 345 -27.44 31.26 -20.05
N THR A 346 -27.16 32.01 -18.99
CA THR A 346 -28.11 32.99 -18.46
C THR A 346 -28.21 34.23 -19.35
N ILE A 347 -27.19 34.49 -20.19
CA ILE A 347 -27.18 35.60 -21.15
C ILE A 347 -27.97 35.22 -22.43
N PRO A 348 -28.99 36.01 -22.83
CA PRO A 348 -29.74 35.81 -24.06
C PRO A 348 -28.85 35.66 -25.29
N LYS A 349 -29.19 34.73 -26.20
CA LYS A 349 -28.39 34.49 -27.42
C LYS A 349 -28.25 35.72 -28.31
N LEU A 350 -29.30 36.54 -28.41
CA LEU A 350 -29.31 37.75 -29.25
C LEU A 350 -28.24 38.74 -28.78
N GLU A 351 -28.16 39.00 -27.48
CA GLU A 351 -27.18 39.88 -26.85
C GLU A 351 -25.73 39.37 -27.00
N ARG A 352 -25.54 38.04 -27.07
CA ARG A 352 -24.21 37.44 -27.34
C ARG A 352 -23.75 37.64 -28.80
N HIS A 353 -24.65 37.93 -29.73
CA HIS A 353 -24.35 38.11 -31.15
C HIS A 353 -24.25 39.58 -31.59
N GLU A 354 -24.79 40.53 -30.82
CA GLU A 354 -24.79 41.96 -31.20
C GLU A 354 -23.42 42.66 -31.10
N GLU A 355 -22.47 42.10 -30.34
CA GLU A 355 -21.17 42.74 -30.08
C GLU A 355 -19.96 41.83 -30.39
N PHE A 356 -19.84 41.36 -31.63
CA PHE A 356 -18.64 40.61 -32.06
C PHE A 356 -17.31 41.39 -31.90
N GLY A 357 -17.37 42.72 -31.73
CA GLY A 357 -16.21 43.58 -31.54
C GLY A 357 -15.68 43.71 -30.10
N ALA A 358 -16.46 43.35 -29.08
CA ALA A 358 -16.09 43.59 -27.67
C ALA A 358 -15.17 42.52 -27.06
N GLY A 359 -14.88 41.43 -27.81
CA GLY A 359 -13.97 40.38 -27.39
C GLY A 359 -14.63 39.17 -26.72
N PRO A 360 -13.86 38.29 -26.06
CA PRO A 360 -14.40 37.12 -25.39
C PRO A 360 -14.95 37.45 -24.00
N TYR A 361 -15.90 36.65 -23.53
CA TYR A 361 -16.36 36.71 -22.14
C TYR A 361 -15.37 36.08 -21.16
N ALA A 362 -14.61 35.09 -21.62
CA ALA A 362 -13.65 34.35 -20.82
C ALA A 362 -12.30 34.17 -21.51
N ILE A 363 -11.24 34.25 -20.72
CA ILE A 363 -9.87 33.90 -21.14
C ILE A 363 -9.35 32.80 -20.24
N ILE A 364 -8.84 31.74 -20.85
CA ILE A 364 -8.14 30.67 -20.17
C ILE A 364 -6.69 30.68 -20.62
N MET A 365 -5.80 31.05 -19.72
CA MET A 365 -4.36 31.05 -19.94
C MET A 365 -3.77 29.71 -19.51
N ALA A 366 -2.92 29.14 -20.36
CA ALA A 366 -2.12 27.97 -20.05
C ALA A 366 -0.63 28.21 -20.41
N PRO A 367 0.33 27.70 -19.64
CA PRO A 367 1.77 27.93 -19.86
C PRO A 367 2.30 27.34 -21.18
N THR A 368 1.69 26.25 -21.65
CA THR A 368 2.18 25.53 -22.84
C THR A 368 1.09 25.38 -23.90
N ARG A 369 1.52 25.26 -25.15
CA ARG A 369 0.64 24.99 -26.28
C ARG A 369 -0.15 23.70 -26.08
N GLU A 370 0.52 22.65 -25.60
CA GLU A 370 -0.09 21.33 -25.43
C GLU A 370 -1.22 21.36 -24.40
N LEU A 371 -1.00 22.06 -23.29
CA LEU A 371 -2.04 22.23 -22.28
C LEU A 371 -3.20 23.08 -22.81
N ALA A 372 -2.91 24.16 -23.53
CA ALA A 372 -3.94 24.97 -24.17
C ALA A 372 -4.78 24.15 -25.17
N GLN A 373 -4.17 23.28 -25.98
CA GLN A 373 -4.88 22.37 -26.89
C GLN A 373 -5.72 21.33 -26.13
N GLN A 374 -5.21 20.77 -25.02
CA GLN A 374 -5.98 19.85 -24.17
C GLN A 374 -7.23 20.54 -23.61
N ILE A 375 -7.07 21.78 -23.12
CA ILE A 375 -8.19 22.61 -22.65
C ILE A 375 -9.13 22.92 -23.81
N GLU A 376 -8.66 23.23 -25.01
CA GLU A 376 -9.51 23.50 -26.18
C GLU A 376 -10.36 22.29 -26.55
N VAL A 377 -9.75 21.10 -26.67
CA VAL A 377 -10.45 19.86 -26.97
C VAL A 377 -11.52 19.59 -25.92
N GLU A 378 -11.20 19.75 -24.65
CA GLU A 378 -12.15 19.54 -23.57
C GLU A 378 -13.27 20.60 -23.59
N THR A 379 -12.93 21.87 -23.82
CA THR A 379 -13.90 22.97 -23.86
C THR A 379 -14.87 22.81 -25.03
N LYS A 380 -14.41 22.37 -26.21
CA LYS A 380 -15.27 22.11 -27.38
C LYS A 380 -16.31 21.03 -27.14
N LYS A 381 -15.96 19.95 -26.40
CA LYS A 381 -16.94 18.89 -26.06
C LYS A 381 -18.18 19.42 -25.35
N PHE A 382 -18.00 20.43 -24.50
CA PHE A 382 -19.11 21.13 -23.84
C PHE A 382 -19.68 22.25 -24.72
N GLY A 383 -18.81 23.09 -25.28
CA GLY A 383 -19.16 24.31 -25.99
C GLY A 383 -19.97 24.08 -27.26
N ASP A 384 -19.59 23.09 -28.08
CA ASP A 384 -20.27 22.79 -29.35
C ASP A 384 -21.74 22.41 -29.13
N LYS A 385 -22.04 21.68 -28.05
CA LYS A 385 -23.39 21.28 -27.66
C LYS A 385 -24.21 22.43 -27.07
N LEU A 386 -23.54 23.39 -26.45
CA LEU A 386 -24.16 24.52 -25.78
C LEU A 386 -24.23 25.78 -26.66
N GLY A 387 -23.64 25.76 -27.85
CA GLY A 387 -23.53 26.92 -28.73
C GLY A 387 -22.61 28.00 -28.15
N VAL A 388 -21.48 27.56 -27.59
CA VAL A 388 -20.41 28.44 -27.07
C VAL A 388 -19.19 28.30 -27.97
N ARG A 389 -18.75 29.42 -28.56
CA ARG A 389 -17.66 29.46 -29.53
C ARG A 389 -16.33 29.61 -28.82
N THR A 390 -15.40 28.71 -29.13
CA THR A 390 -14.07 28.66 -28.52
C THR A 390 -12.98 28.81 -29.59
N VAL A 391 -11.98 29.65 -29.32
CA VAL A 391 -10.80 29.81 -30.19
C VAL A 391 -9.52 29.66 -29.37
N SER A 392 -8.54 28.93 -29.90
CA SER A 392 -7.21 28.83 -29.31
C SER A 392 -6.22 29.82 -29.95
N VAL A 393 -5.57 30.61 -29.11
CA VAL A 393 -4.56 31.61 -29.48
C VAL A 393 -3.21 31.13 -28.98
N ILE A 394 -2.59 30.26 -29.77
CA ILE A 394 -1.36 29.53 -29.43
C ILE A 394 -0.31 29.67 -30.55
N GLY A 395 0.97 29.55 -30.18
CA GLY A 395 2.09 29.61 -31.13
C GLY A 395 2.11 28.40 -32.09
N GLY A 396 2.52 28.62 -33.34
CA GLY A 396 2.71 27.57 -34.35
C GLY A 396 1.41 27.04 -35.00
N ALA A 397 0.31 27.78 -34.88
CA ALA A 397 -0.85 27.65 -35.76
C ALA A 397 -0.89 28.87 -36.72
N SER A 398 -1.59 28.74 -37.86
CA SER A 398 -1.65 29.81 -38.86
C SER A 398 -2.26 31.09 -38.26
N ARG A 399 -1.55 32.21 -38.42
CA ARG A 399 -2.03 33.52 -37.96
C ARG A 399 -3.32 33.94 -38.68
N GLU A 400 -3.44 33.57 -39.94
CA GLU A 400 -4.62 33.87 -40.77
C GLU A 400 -5.85 33.11 -40.28
N ASP A 401 -5.70 31.81 -39.97
CA ASP A 401 -6.79 30.98 -39.43
C ASP A 401 -7.26 31.50 -38.07
N GLN A 402 -6.32 31.78 -37.16
CA GLN A 402 -6.63 32.38 -35.86
C GLN A 402 -7.34 33.73 -36.02
N GLY A 403 -6.82 34.60 -36.89
CA GLY A 403 -7.40 35.91 -37.16
C GLY A 403 -8.81 35.84 -37.72
N LEU A 404 -9.05 34.93 -38.67
CA LEU A 404 -10.37 34.69 -39.24
C LEU A 404 -11.36 34.20 -38.18
N ARG A 405 -10.97 33.21 -37.37
CA ARG A 405 -11.82 32.63 -36.32
C ARG A 405 -12.16 33.65 -35.22
N MET A 406 -11.23 34.55 -34.88
CA MET A 406 -11.50 35.66 -33.96
C MET A 406 -12.50 36.67 -34.55
N ARG A 407 -12.42 36.96 -35.86
CA ARG A 407 -13.37 37.87 -36.55
C ARG A 407 -14.80 37.32 -36.64
N MET A 408 -14.98 36.00 -36.59
CA MET A 408 -16.31 35.37 -36.54
C MET A 408 -16.99 35.49 -35.16
N GLY A 409 -16.33 36.16 -34.21
CA GLY A 409 -16.79 36.30 -32.83
C GLY A 409 -16.48 35.07 -31.99
N VAL A 410 -16.01 35.30 -30.77
CA VAL A 410 -15.55 34.25 -29.86
C VAL A 410 -16.09 34.52 -28.46
N ASP A 411 -16.59 33.47 -27.79
CA ASP A 411 -17.11 33.58 -26.43
C ASP A 411 -16.01 33.24 -25.40
N VAL A 412 -15.15 32.27 -25.72
CA VAL A 412 -14.04 31.80 -24.86
C VAL A 412 -12.74 31.73 -25.66
N VAL A 413 -11.70 32.40 -25.17
CA VAL A 413 -10.34 32.33 -25.72
C VAL A 413 -9.46 31.48 -24.83
N ILE A 414 -8.74 30.53 -25.41
CA ILE A 414 -7.75 29.71 -24.71
C ILE A 414 -6.37 30.05 -25.28
N ALA A 415 -5.42 30.48 -24.46
CA ALA A 415 -4.19 31.07 -24.99
C ALA A 415 -2.94 30.79 -24.16
N THR A 416 -1.80 30.87 -24.81
CA THR A 416 -0.49 30.98 -24.13
C THR A 416 -0.15 32.45 -23.92
N PRO A 417 0.38 32.87 -22.75
CA PRO A 417 0.57 34.28 -22.40
C PRO A 417 1.26 35.13 -23.48
N GLY A 418 2.46 34.74 -23.94
CA GLY A 418 3.18 35.53 -24.96
C GLY A 418 2.39 35.73 -26.26
N ARG A 419 1.69 34.68 -26.74
CA ARG A 419 0.88 34.80 -27.98
C ARG A 419 -0.35 35.68 -27.77
N LEU A 420 -0.93 35.67 -26.59
CA LEU A 420 -2.09 36.51 -26.25
C LEU A 420 -1.69 37.99 -26.17
N VAL A 421 -0.54 38.30 -25.56
CA VAL A 421 0.00 39.67 -25.52
C VAL A 421 0.15 40.21 -26.95
N ASP A 422 0.81 39.48 -27.84
CA ASP A 422 0.98 39.89 -29.25
C ASP A 422 -0.37 40.23 -29.92
N VAL A 423 -1.39 39.43 -29.64
CA VAL A 423 -2.73 39.56 -30.25
C VAL A 423 -3.47 40.79 -29.69
N LEU A 424 -3.29 41.09 -28.40
CA LEU A 424 -3.87 42.26 -27.74
C LEU A 424 -3.17 43.56 -28.15
N GLU A 425 -1.85 43.57 -28.19
CA GLU A 425 -1.07 44.76 -28.57
C GLU A 425 -1.35 45.22 -29.99
N ASN A 426 -1.49 44.26 -30.90
CA ASN A 426 -1.84 44.52 -32.30
C ASN A 426 -3.36 44.72 -32.51
N ARG A 427 -4.16 44.72 -31.44
CA ARG A 427 -5.63 44.91 -31.45
C ARG A 427 -6.37 43.95 -32.38
N TYR A 428 -5.90 42.70 -32.49
CA TYR A 428 -6.65 41.66 -33.19
C TYR A 428 -7.90 41.22 -32.40
N ILE A 429 -7.88 41.41 -31.08
CA ILE A 429 -8.99 41.18 -30.17
C ILE A 429 -8.98 42.22 -29.04
N SER A 430 -10.15 42.60 -28.52
CA SER A 430 -10.28 43.40 -27.28
C SER A 430 -10.70 42.50 -26.12
N LEU A 431 -10.57 42.96 -24.87
CA LEU A 431 -11.02 42.25 -23.66
C LEU A 431 -12.08 43.05 -22.86
N ASP A 432 -12.76 43.98 -23.52
CA ASP A 432 -13.69 44.92 -22.88
C ASP A 432 -14.84 44.23 -22.16
N GLN A 433 -15.29 43.06 -22.63
CA GLN A 433 -16.36 42.28 -21.97
C GLN A 433 -15.87 41.05 -21.19
N CYS A 434 -14.55 40.91 -20.98
CA CYS A 434 -13.99 39.77 -20.28
C CYS A 434 -14.33 39.84 -18.78
N THR A 435 -15.12 38.87 -18.29
CA THR A 435 -15.56 38.76 -16.89
C THR A 435 -15.15 37.44 -16.23
N TYR A 436 -14.38 36.61 -16.93
CA TYR A 436 -13.89 35.34 -16.39
C TYR A 436 -12.44 35.10 -16.83
N VAL A 437 -11.54 35.02 -15.85
CA VAL A 437 -10.10 34.85 -16.08
C VAL A 437 -9.64 33.57 -15.42
N VAL A 438 -9.02 32.69 -16.19
CA VAL A 438 -8.42 31.45 -15.68
C VAL A 438 -6.93 31.44 -15.93
N MET A 439 -6.15 31.12 -14.90
CA MET A 439 -4.72 30.82 -14.97
C MET A 439 -4.52 29.35 -14.59
N ASP A 440 -4.39 28.45 -15.56
CA ASP A 440 -4.11 27.03 -15.27
C ASP A 440 -2.61 26.76 -15.29
N GLU A 441 -2.11 26.05 -14.27
CA GLU A 441 -0.68 25.83 -14.02
C GLU A 441 0.10 27.15 -13.88
N ALA A 442 -0.38 28.02 -12.99
CA ALA A 442 0.23 29.33 -12.74
C ALA A 442 1.68 29.23 -12.24
N ASP A 443 2.02 28.19 -11.46
CA ASP A 443 3.39 27.88 -11.05
C ASP A 443 4.32 27.73 -12.26
N LYS A 444 3.90 26.94 -13.25
CA LYS A 444 4.68 26.77 -14.48
C LYS A 444 4.76 28.04 -15.32
N MET A 445 3.74 28.90 -15.31
CA MET A 445 3.84 30.20 -16.00
C MET A 445 4.97 31.04 -15.40
N LEU A 446 5.09 31.05 -14.06
CA LEU A 446 6.16 31.76 -13.37
C LEU A 446 7.53 31.13 -13.67
N ASP A 447 7.65 29.80 -13.63
CA ASP A 447 8.90 29.08 -13.96
C ASP A 447 9.39 29.39 -15.37
N MET A 448 8.45 29.57 -16.32
CA MET A 448 8.76 29.91 -17.70
C MET A 448 9.03 31.40 -17.92
N GLY A 449 8.92 32.23 -16.87
CA GLY A 449 9.15 33.67 -16.94
C GLY A 449 8.00 34.46 -17.55
N PHE A 450 6.78 33.90 -17.62
CA PHE A 450 5.60 34.59 -18.18
C PHE A 450 4.93 35.57 -17.20
N GLU A 451 5.50 35.81 -16.01
CA GLU A 451 4.96 36.78 -15.04
C GLU A 451 4.71 38.17 -15.67
N PRO A 452 5.66 38.78 -16.43
CA PRO A 452 5.42 40.08 -17.06
C PRO A 452 4.31 40.04 -18.12
N ASP A 453 4.22 38.96 -18.88
CA ASP A 453 3.21 38.79 -19.94
C ASP A 453 1.80 38.64 -19.35
N VAL A 454 1.66 37.84 -18.29
CA VAL A 454 0.40 37.70 -17.54
C VAL A 454 -0.03 39.05 -16.97
N ASN A 455 0.92 39.80 -16.39
CA ASN A 455 0.62 41.12 -15.83
C ASN A 455 0.09 42.06 -16.91
N ARG A 456 0.74 42.09 -18.08
CA ARG A 456 0.35 42.91 -19.22
C ARG A 456 -1.01 42.53 -19.80
N ILE A 457 -1.33 41.24 -19.90
CA ILE A 457 -2.68 40.78 -20.32
C ILE A 457 -3.76 41.32 -19.39
N LEU A 458 -3.50 41.32 -18.08
CA LEU A 458 -4.48 41.72 -17.08
C LEU A 458 -4.70 43.24 -17.06
N GLU A 459 -3.73 44.04 -17.53
CA GLU A 459 -3.88 45.48 -17.77
C GLU A 459 -4.85 45.81 -18.92
N PHE A 460 -5.01 44.90 -19.90
CA PHE A 460 -6.00 45.06 -20.97
C PHE A 460 -7.45 44.77 -20.53
N ILE A 461 -7.66 44.20 -19.35
CA ILE A 461 -9.00 43.91 -18.83
C ILE A 461 -9.51 45.13 -18.05
N PRO A 462 -10.77 45.57 -18.25
CA PRO A 462 -11.31 46.73 -17.56
C PRO A 462 -11.19 46.65 -16.03
N VAL A 463 -10.61 47.66 -15.41
CA VAL A 463 -10.48 47.74 -13.94
C VAL A 463 -11.83 47.92 -13.23
N THR A 464 -12.84 48.43 -13.94
CA THR A 464 -14.17 48.72 -13.41
C THR A 464 -14.98 47.48 -13.06
N ASN A 465 -14.66 46.32 -13.65
CA ASN A 465 -15.34 45.06 -13.36
C ASN A 465 -14.64 44.25 -12.25
N LEU A 466 -13.59 44.77 -11.62
CA LEU A 466 -12.92 44.08 -10.51
C LEU A 466 -13.76 44.16 -9.23
N LYS A 467 -13.78 43.07 -8.46
CA LYS A 467 -14.46 43.03 -7.15
C LYS A 467 -13.85 44.05 -6.17
N PRO A 468 -14.67 44.63 -5.26
CA PRO A 468 -14.14 45.43 -4.16
C PRO A 468 -13.28 44.56 -3.23
N ASP A 469 -12.22 45.12 -2.64
CA ASP A 469 -11.37 44.41 -1.68
C ASP A 469 -11.92 44.51 -0.24
N THR A 470 -13.17 44.09 -0.07
CA THR A 470 -13.92 44.15 1.19
C THR A 470 -14.47 42.77 1.55
N ASP A 471 -15.05 42.62 2.75
CA ASP A 471 -15.74 41.38 3.17
C ASP A 471 -16.87 40.97 2.20
N GLU A 472 -17.37 41.92 1.39
CA GLU A 472 -18.41 41.71 0.39
C GLU A 472 -17.97 40.78 -0.74
N ALA A 473 -16.66 40.68 -1.01
CA ALA A 473 -16.09 39.77 -1.99
C ALA A 473 -16.16 38.28 -1.57
N GLU A 474 -16.63 37.99 -0.36
CA GLU A 474 -16.90 36.63 0.13
C GLU A 474 -18.38 36.42 0.50
N ASP A 475 -19.23 37.43 0.31
CA ASP A 475 -20.65 37.38 0.65
C ASP A 475 -21.48 36.93 -0.57
N GLU A 476 -22.10 35.76 -0.46
CA GLU A 476 -22.90 35.16 -1.53
C GLU A 476 -24.03 36.07 -2.03
N ALA A 477 -24.75 36.75 -1.13
CA ALA A 477 -25.89 37.57 -1.53
C ALA A 477 -25.45 38.77 -2.38
N LYS A 478 -24.33 39.40 -1.99
CA LYS A 478 -23.76 40.55 -2.72
C LYS A 478 -23.13 40.13 -4.04
N LEU A 479 -22.45 39.00 -4.08
CA LEU A 479 -21.82 38.49 -5.30
C LEU A 479 -22.85 38.02 -6.34
N LEU A 480 -24.00 37.50 -5.89
CA LEU A 480 -25.07 37.01 -6.76
C LEU A 480 -25.99 38.12 -7.30
N GLU A 481 -26.06 39.29 -6.67
CA GLU A 481 -26.94 40.40 -7.06
C GLU A 481 -26.83 40.74 -8.56
N ASN A 482 -25.60 40.79 -9.09
CA ASN A 482 -25.32 41.11 -10.49
C ASN A 482 -24.97 39.88 -11.35
N PHE A 483 -25.05 38.66 -10.82
CA PHE A 483 -24.53 37.47 -11.50
C PHE A 483 -25.24 37.16 -12.81
N ASN A 484 -26.57 37.29 -12.85
CA ASN A 484 -27.37 37.06 -14.05
C ASN A 484 -27.36 38.24 -15.04
N THR A 485 -26.53 39.25 -14.79
CA THR A 485 -26.37 40.40 -15.66
C THR A 485 -25.03 40.36 -16.38
N ARG A 486 -24.91 41.15 -17.43
CA ARG A 486 -23.65 41.37 -18.15
C ARG A 486 -22.63 42.16 -17.33
N HIS A 487 -23.08 42.90 -16.32
CA HIS A 487 -22.26 43.76 -15.47
C HIS A 487 -21.76 43.05 -14.20
N LYS A 488 -21.69 41.71 -14.21
CA LYS A 488 -21.11 40.98 -13.09
C LYS A 488 -19.64 41.36 -12.89
N TYR A 489 -19.19 41.32 -11.64
CA TYR A 489 -17.76 41.41 -11.36
C TYR A 489 -17.01 40.24 -12.00
N ARG A 490 -15.80 40.53 -12.46
CA ARG A 490 -14.83 39.57 -12.95
C ARG A 490 -14.54 38.54 -11.89
N GLN A 491 -14.57 37.28 -12.29
CA GLN A 491 -14.12 36.15 -11.49
C GLN A 491 -12.76 35.66 -11.98
N THR A 492 -11.82 35.54 -11.05
CA THR A 492 -10.48 35.04 -11.34
C THR A 492 -10.32 33.67 -10.69
N VAL A 493 -9.90 32.69 -11.49
CA VAL A 493 -9.62 31.32 -11.06
C VAL A 493 -8.17 30.98 -11.35
N MET A 494 -7.43 30.57 -10.34
CA MET A 494 -6.03 30.18 -10.45
C MET A 494 -5.90 28.71 -10.08
N PHE A 495 -5.33 27.90 -10.96
CA PHE A 495 -4.95 26.53 -10.66
C PHE A 495 -3.44 26.37 -10.64
N THR A 496 -2.94 25.71 -9.62
CA THR A 496 -1.51 25.49 -9.40
C THR A 496 -1.28 24.14 -8.75
N ALA A 497 -0.11 23.52 -8.94
CA ALA A 497 0.27 22.35 -8.16
C ALA A 497 0.86 22.77 -6.80
N THR A 498 1.49 23.94 -6.74
CA THR A 498 2.22 24.43 -5.56
C THR A 498 1.79 25.83 -5.12
N MET A 499 1.91 26.12 -3.81
CA MET A 499 1.65 27.43 -3.22
C MET A 499 2.95 28.05 -2.72
N GLY A 500 3.85 28.39 -3.64
CA GLY A 500 5.06 29.14 -3.33
C GLY A 500 4.80 30.64 -3.12
N PRO A 501 5.74 31.40 -2.52
CA PRO A 501 5.59 32.84 -2.30
C PRO A 501 5.32 33.64 -3.58
N ALA A 502 5.85 33.20 -4.73
CA ALA A 502 5.62 33.86 -6.01
C ALA A 502 4.15 33.74 -6.47
N ILE A 503 3.54 32.57 -6.30
CA ILE A 503 2.12 32.35 -6.58
C ILE A 503 1.24 33.13 -5.62
N GLU A 504 1.62 33.22 -4.35
CA GLU A 504 0.90 34.07 -3.38
C GLU A 504 0.93 35.55 -3.76
N ARG A 505 2.06 36.07 -4.28
CA ARG A 505 2.15 37.45 -4.79
C ARG A 505 1.22 37.64 -5.99
N LEU A 506 1.26 36.74 -6.96
CA LEU A 506 0.38 36.76 -8.14
C LEU A 506 -1.10 36.76 -7.72
N ALA A 507 -1.46 35.88 -6.78
CA ALA A 507 -2.82 35.78 -6.26
C ALA A 507 -3.27 37.07 -5.55
N ARG A 508 -2.42 37.68 -4.71
CA ARG A 508 -2.73 38.95 -4.03
C ARG A 508 -2.94 40.11 -5.00
N GLN A 509 -2.18 40.14 -6.09
CA GLN A 509 -2.30 41.20 -7.09
C GLN A 509 -3.63 41.10 -7.85
N TYR A 510 -4.01 39.90 -8.28
CA TYR A 510 -5.08 39.71 -9.28
C TYR A 510 -6.41 39.18 -8.75
N MET A 511 -6.41 38.61 -7.57
CA MET A 511 -7.61 38.01 -6.97
C MET A 511 -8.10 38.87 -5.81
N ARG A 512 -9.39 38.74 -5.49
CA ARG A 512 -10.02 39.41 -4.36
C ARG A 512 -10.65 38.35 -3.48
N ARG A 513 -10.11 38.24 -2.26
CA ARG A 513 -10.52 37.27 -1.23
C ARG A 513 -10.85 35.87 -1.78
N PRO A 514 -9.87 35.23 -2.45
CA PRO A 514 -10.11 33.96 -3.09
C PRO A 514 -10.32 32.84 -2.05
N ALA A 515 -11.24 31.94 -2.35
CA ALA A 515 -11.33 30.66 -1.64
C ALA A 515 -10.24 29.72 -2.16
N VAL A 516 -9.46 29.12 -1.27
CA VAL A 516 -8.43 28.15 -1.63
C VAL A 516 -8.98 26.75 -1.44
N VAL A 517 -8.89 25.92 -2.47
CA VAL A 517 -9.31 24.52 -2.46
C VAL A 517 -8.09 23.65 -2.75
N HIS A 518 -7.63 22.92 -1.75
CA HIS A 518 -6.52 21.96 -1.86
C HIS A 518 -7.06 20.54 -1.96
N ILE A 519 -6.55 19.77 -2.91
CA ILE A 519 -6.88 18.35 -3.08
C ILE A 519 -5.65 17.49 -2.82
N GLY A 520 -5.78 16.53 -1.90
CA GLY A 520 -4.68 15.66 -1.47
C GLY A 520 -3.77 16.29 -0.42
N SER A 521 -2.79 15.50 0.04
CA SER A 521 -1.62 16.03 0.75
C SER A 521 -0.86 16.92 -0.24
N ALA A 522 -0.58 18.17 0.14
CA ALA A 522 0.02 19.16 -0.74
C ALA A 522 1.25 18.59 -1.49
N GLY A 523 1.15 18.48 -2.82
CA GLY A 523 2.30 18.42 -3.73
C GLY A 523 3.28 17.25 -3.57
N LYS A 524 2.88 16.09 -3.04
CA LYS A 524 3.79 14.95 -2.85
C LYS A 524 3.35 13.68 -3.59
N PRO A 525 3.61 13.57 -4.91
CA PRO A 525 3.58 12.29 -5.66
C PRO A 525 4.44 11.19 -5.02
N THR A 526 5.37 11.61 -4.15
CA THR A 526 6.34 10.80 -3.44
C THR A 526 5.70 9.79 -2.49
N GLU A 527 4.55 10.12 -1.89
CA GLU A 527 3.86 9.22 -0.95
C GLU A 527 3.31 7.95 -1.61
N ARG A 528 2.99 8.02 -2.90
CA ARG A 528 2.29 6.95 -3.64
C ARG A 528 3.17 6.22 -4.65
N THR A 529 4.36 6.76 -4.90
CA THR A 529 5.30 6.26 -5.90
C THR A 529 6.48 5.60 -5.20
N GLU A 530 6.68 4.30 -5.45
CA GLU A 530 7.87 3.57 -5.03
C GLU A 530 9.08 4.14 -5.76
N GLN A 531 9.99 4.75 -5.02
CA GLN A 531 11.19 5.39 -5.57
C GLN A 531 12.41 4.53 -5.25
N ILE A 532 13.14 4.12 -6.28
CA ILE A 532 14.39 3.35 -6.18
C ILE A 532 15.51 4.16 -6.79
N VAL A 533 16.62 4.23 -6.07
CA VAL A 533 17.78 5.02 -6.48
C VAL A 533 19.02 4.15 -6.55
N TYR A 534 19.79 4.29 -7.63
CA TYR A 534 21.07 3.62 -7.84
C TYR A 534 22.17 4.67 -7.99
N LEU A 535 23.18 4.64 -7.11
CA LEU A 535 24.40 5.44 -7.25
C LEU A 535 25.35 4.69 -8.18
N ILE A 536 25.57 5.21 -9.38
CA ILE A 536 26.39 4.57 -10.42
C ILE A 536 27.25 5.59 -11.16
N SER A 537 28.32 5.12 -11.80
CA SER A 537 29.10 5.92 -12.74
C SER A 537 28.38 6.07 -14.09
N GLU A 538 28.71 7.12 -14.83
CA GLU A 538 28.08 7.45 -16.12
C GLU A 538 28.15 6.30 -17.13
N GLU A 539 29.28 5.60 -17.17
CA GLU A 539 29.51 4.46 -18.07
C GLU A 539 28.59 3.26 -17.77
N ARG A 540 28.17 3.10 -16.51
CA ARG A 540 27.35 1.97 -16.07
C ARG A 540 25.86 2.20 -16.32
N LYS A 541 25.42 3.45 -16.53
CA LYS A 541 24.00 3.79 -16.80
C LYS A 541 23.40 2.97 -17.94
N LYS A 542 24.13 2.79 -19.04
CA LYS A 542 23.65 2.03 -20.21
C LYS A 542 23.37 0.56 -19.89
N LYS A 543 24.26 -0.10 -19.16
CA LYS A 543 24.08 -1.50 -18.76
C LYS A 543 22.92 -1.66 -17.77
N MET A 544 22.87 -0.77 -16.76
CA MET A 544 21.79 -0.77 -15.77
C MET A 544 20.42 -0.50 -16.41
N LEU A 545 20.35 0.39 -17.41
CA LEU A 545 19.11 0.65 -18.13
C LEU A 545 18.56 -0.64 -18.77
N ILE A 546 19.41 -1.42 -19.43
CA ILE A 546 19.02 -2.67 -20.08
C ILE A 546 18.52 -3.67 -19.04
N GLU A 547 19.26 -3.86 -17.93
CA GLU A 547 18.83 -4.74 -16.85
C GLU A 547 17.48 -4.33 -16.24
N VAL A 548 17.22 -3.02 -16.14
CA VAL A 548 15.96 -2.49 -15.61
C VAL A 548 14.82 -2.73 -16.60
N LEU A 549 15.04 -2.54 -17.90
CA LEU A 549 14.04 -2.77 -18.94
C LEU A 549 13.70 -4.27 -19.09
N GLU A 550 14.69 -5.16 -18.99
CA GLU A 550 14.47 -6.61 -19.02
C GLU A 550 13.66 -7.10 -17.81
N LYS A 551 13.88 -6.51 -16.63
CA LYS A 551 13.16 -6.87 -15.40
C LYS A 551 11.76 -6.29 -15.31
N ASN A 552 11.50 -5.13 -15.92
CA ASN A 552 10.22 -4.42 -15.79
C ASN A 552 9.52 -4.36 -17.15
N SER A 553 8.58 -5.29 -17.36
CA SER A 553 8.01 -5.62 -18.68
C SER A 553 6.63 -5.01 -18.98
N ARG A 554 6.19 -4.01 -18.21
CA ARG A 554 4.85 -3.40 -18.43
C ARG A 554 4.97 -2.06 -19.18
N PRO A 555 4.68 -1.96 -20.47
CA PRO A 555 4.52 -0.67 -21.13
C PRO A 555 3.23 0.04 -20.67
N PRO A 556 3.13 1.39 -20.77
CA PRO A 556 4.14 2.32 -21.28
C PRO A 556 5.17 2.74 -20.21
N ILE A 557 6.43 2.90 -20.62
CA ILE A 557 7.55 3.34 -19.77
C ILE A 557 8.05 4.71 -20.24
N ILE A 558 8.38 5.62 -19.31
CA ILE A 558 8.99 6.91 -19.64
C ILE A 558 10.42 6.96 -19.13
N ILE A 559 11.36 7.28 -20.01
CA ILE A 559 12.77 7.50 -19.71
C ILE A 559 13.09 8.99 -19.85
N PHE A 560 13.51 9.62 -18.76
CA PHE A 560 13.91 11.02 -18.75
C PHE A 560 15.41 11.20 -18.89
N VAL A 561 15.80 12.15 -19.74
CA VAL A 561 17.17 12.60 -19.97
C VAL A 561 17.24 14.12 -19.95
N ASN A 562 18.37 14.69 -19.59
CA ASN A 562 18.47 16.15 -19.44
C ASN A 562 18.69 16.87 -20.78
N GLN A 563 19.42 16.25 -21.71
CA GLN A 563 19.82 16.89 -22.98
C GLN A 563 19.13 16.29 -24.20
N LYS A 564 18.77 17.15 -25.18
CA LYS A 564 18.12 16.75 -26.44
C LYS A 564 18.94 15.71 -27.23
N LYS A 565 20.26 15.93 -27.36
CA LYS A 565 21.17 15.00 -28.04
C LYS A 565 21.22 13.63 -27.36
N GLY A 566 21.16 13.61 -26.03
CA GLY A 566 21.10 12.38 -25.24
C GLY A 566 19.83 11.58 -25.54
N ALA A 567 18.69 12.25 -25.70
CA ALA A 567 17.42 11.61 -26.03
C ALA A 567 17.47 10.87 -27.38
N ASP A 568 17.98 11.51 -28.43
CA ASP A 568 18.11 10.90 -29.76
C ASP A 568 19.11 9.73 -29.77
N LEU A 569 20.25 9.87 -29.07
CA LEU A 569 21.26 8.80 -28.96
C LEU A 569 20.71 7.60 -28.21
N LEU A 570 20.02 7.83 -27.09
CA LEU A 570 19.45 6.77 -26.27
C LEU A 570 18.32 6.05 -27.02
N GLY A 571 17.44 6.79 -27.68
CA GLY A 571 16.39 6.21 -28.53
C GLY A 571 16.94 5.32 -29.64
N LYS A 572 17.99 5.77 -30.36
CA LYS A 572 18.66 4.94 -31.37
C LYS A 572 19.32 3.69 -30.76
N GLY A 573 19.90 3.82 -29.57
CA GLY A 573 20.51 2.69 -28.85
C GLY A 573 19.49 1.63 -28.47
N LEU A 574 18.35 2.05 -27.92
CA LEU A 574 17.25 1.15 -27.54
C LEU A 574 16.61 0.47 -28.76
N ALA A 575 16.45 1.19 -29.87
CA ALA A 575 15.95 0.61 -31.12
C ALA A 575 16.86 -0.50 -31.67
N LYS A 576 18.18 -0.33 -31.57
CA LYS A 576 19.15 -1.37 -31.99
C LYS A 576 19.10 -2.63 -31.12
N LEU A 577 18.66 -2.51 -29.87
CA LEU A 577 18.51 -3.62 -28.94
C LEU A 577 17.16 -4.34 -29.09
N GLY A 578 16.33 -3.91 -30.05
CA GLY A 578 15.02 -4.52 -30.32
C GLY A 578 13.86 -3.96 -29.51
N PHE A 579 14.06 -2.87 -28.76
CA PHE A 579 12.96 -2.14 -28.12
C PHE A 579 12.30 -1.18 -29.12
N ASN A 580 11.06 -0.78 -28.83
CA ASN A 580 10.28 0.16 -29.64
C ASN A 580 10.21 1.57 -28.99
N PRO A 581 11.29 2.38 -29.01
CA PRO A 581 11.27 3.71 -28.40
C PRO A 581 10.68 4.78 -29.33
N VAL A 582 10.02 5.77 -28.74
CA VAL A 582 9.75 7.08 -29.34
C VAL A 582 10.60 8.13 -28.63
N VAL A 583 11.08 9.13 -29.36
CA VAL A 583 11.92 10.21 -28.80
C VAL A 583 11.18 11.53 -28.86
N LEU A 584 11.10 12.24 -27.73
CA LEU A 584 10.35 13.48 -27.59
C LEU A 584 11.21 14.54 -26.88
N HIS A 585 11.64 15.56 -27.62
CA HIS A 585 12.38 16.70 -27.08
C HIS A 585 11.96 17.99 -27.80
N GLY A 586 12.22 19.15 -27.20
CA GLY A 586 11.84 20.47 -27.75
C GLY A 586 12.62 20.92 -28.99
N GLY A 587 13.11 19.99 -29.80
CA GLY A 587 13.68 20.23 -31.13
C GLY A 587 13.01 19.40 -32.22
N LYS A 588 12.08 18.50 -31.86
CA LYS A 588 11.18 17.84 -32.82
C LYS A 588 10.09 18.83 -33.23
N GLY A 589 9.67 18.77 -34.49
CA GLY A 589 8.50 19.53 -34.96
C GLY A 589 7.22 19.08 -34.24
N GLN A 590 6.22 19.95 -34.21
CA GLN A 590 4.98 19.70 -33.45
C GLN A 590 4.21 18.47 -33.95
N GLU A 591 4.08 18.30 -35.27
CA GLU A 591 3.42 17.13 -35.86
C GLU A 591 4.11 15.82 -35.44
N ALA A 592 5.44 15.81 -35.42
CA ALA A 592 6.21 14.66 -34.96
C ALA A 592 6.02 14.39 -33.45
N ARG A 593 5.77 15.43 -32.65
CA ARG A 593 5.48 15.31 -31.21
C ARG A 593 4.09 14.69 -30.99
N GLU A 594 3.08 15.16 -31.70
CA GLU A 594 1.70 14.64 -31.62
C GLU A 594 1.65 13.18 -32.09
N TYR A 595 2.27 12.88 -33.24
CA TYR A 595 2.38 11.51 -33.77
C TYR A 595 3.08 10.56 -32.77
N ALA A 596 4.18 10.99 -32.14
CA ALA A 596 4.88 10.19 -31.14
C ALA A 596 4.04 9.87 -29.90
N LEU A 597 3.18 10.81 -29.49
CA LEU A 597 2.28 10.62 -28.36
C LEU A 597 1.12 9.66 -28.69
N GLU A 598 0.58 9.77 -29.90
CA GLU A 598 -0.46 8.86 -30.39
C GLU A 598 0.04 7.41 -30.48
N GLU A 599 1.25 7.19 -30.99
CA GLU A 599 1.85 5.85 -31.08
C GLU A 599 1.99 5.17 -29.71
N ILE A 600 2.35 5.90 -28.66
CA ILE A 600 2.40 5.35 -27.30
C ILE A 600 0.99 5.10 -26.75
N LYS A 601 0.06 6.02 -26.99
CA LYS A 601 -1.32 5.91 -26.49
C LYS A 601 -2.07 4.73 -27.12
N ASN A 602 -1.78 4.42 -28.38
CA ASN A 602 -2.33 3.28 -29.10
C ASN A 602 -1.57 1.96 -28.81
N GLY A 603 -0.50 2.01 -28.01
CA GLY A 603 0.32 0.84 -27.67
C GLY A 603 1.20 0.34 -28.81
N SER A 604 1.42 1.14 -29.86
CA SER A 604 2.34 0.80 -30.95
C SER A 604 3.81 0.94 -30.54
N ARG A 605 4.10 1.79 -29.54
CA ARG A 605 5.43 1.93 -28.94
C ARG A 605 5.40 1.82 -27.43
N ASP A 606 6.43 1.16 -26.89
CA ASP A 606 6.48 0.74 -25.49
C ASP A 606 7.20 1.74 -24.59
N ILE A 607 8.14 2.51 -25.16
CA ILE A 607 9.07 3.37 -24.40
C ILE A 607 9.07 4.80 -24.95
N LEU A 608 8.87 5.77 -24.08
CA LEU A 608 9.03 7.20 -24.36
C LEU A 608 10.36 7.70 -23.80
N VAL A 609 11.28 8.16 -24.64
CA VAL A 609 12.48 8.88 -24.22
C VAL A 609 12.22 10.38 -24.32
N ALA A 610 12.23 11.11 -23.20
CA ALA A 610 11.86 12.51 -23.16
C ALA A 610 12.81 13.40 -22.34
N THR A 611 12.88 14.69 -22.71
CA THR A 611 13.51 15.75 -21.89
C THR A 611 12.48 16.49 -21.04
N ASP A 612 12.86 17.11 -19.92
CA ASP A 612 11.95 17.83 -19.00
C ASP A 612 10.95 18.76 -19.70
N VAL A 613 11.46 19.67 -20.53
CA VAL A 613 10.66 20.68 -21.26
C VAL A 613 9.56 20.03 -22.09
N ALA A 614 9.86 18.87 -22.66
CA ALA A 614 8.97 18.19 -23.58
C ALA A 614 8.08 17.16 -22.87
N GLY A 615 8.51 16.63 -21.72
CA GLY A 615 7.76 15.74 -20.85
C GLY A 615 6.76 16.43 -19.92
N ARG A 616 7.00 17.70 -19.57
CA ARG A 616 6.05 18.53 -18.81
C ARG A 616 4.79 18.76 -19.66
N GLY A 617 3.62 18.34 -19.15
CA GLY A 617 2.31 18.54 -19.81
C GLY A 617 1.87 17.40 -20.74
N ILE A 618 2.68 16.34 -20.87
CA ILE A 618 2.24 15.12 -21.56
C ILE A 618 1.21 14.38 -20.68
N ASP A 619 -0.01 14.22 -21.18
CA ASP A 619 -1.06 13.40 -20.55
C ASP A 619 -1.04 11.97 -21.13
N ILE A 620 -0.10 11.15 -20.65
CA ILE A 620 -0.10 9.70 -20.90
C ILE A 620 -0.72 9.02 -19.68
N LYS A 621 -1.79 8.27 -19.92
CA LYS A 621 -2.49 7.52 -18.88
C LYS A 621 -1.66 6.31 -18.44
N ASP A 622 -1.63 6.05 -17.13
CA ASP A 622 -1.17 4.80 -16.53
C ASP A 622 0.25 4.35 -16.90
N VAL A 623 1.23 5.25 -16.79
CA VAL A 623 2.65 4.89 -16.89
C VAL A 623 3.04 3.97 -15.74
N SER A 624 3.56 2.79 -16.06
CA SER A 624 3.93 1.77 -15.07
C SER A 624 5.25 2.11 -14.35
N LEU A 625 6.21 2.65 -15.11
CA LEU A 625 7.57 2.91 -14.68
C LEU A 625 8.06 4.23 -15.27
N VAL A 626 8.55 5.09 -14.39
CA VAL A 626 9.34 6.27 -14.75
C VAL A 626 10.81 5.98 -14.45
N LEU A 627 11.68 6.15 -15.44
CA LEU A 627 13.12 5.97 -15.29
C LEU A 627 13.84 7.29 -15.53
N ASN A 628 14.45 7.84 -14.49
CA ASN A 628 15.35 8.99 -14.59
C ASN A 628 16.75 8.48 -14.97
N TYR A 629 17.03 8.47 -16.28
CA TYR A 629 18.34 8.04 -16.78
C TYR A 629 19.40 9.09 -16.42
N ASP A 630 19.03 10.37 -16.54
CA ASP A 630 19.74 11.48 -15.92
C ASP A 630 18.88 12.04 -14.80
N MET A 631 19.47 12.32 -13.64
CA MET A 631 18.77 12.96 -12.54
C MET A 631 18.37 14.40 -12.92
N ALA A 632 17.19 14.83 -12.45
CA ALA A 632 16.71 16.19 -12.64
C ALA A 632 17.63 17.21 -11.92
N LYS A 633 17.72 18.44 -12.45
CA LYS A 633 18.58 19.49 -11.87
C LYS A 633 18.01 20.14 -10.61
N ASN A 634 16.71 20.02 -10.37
CA ASN A 634 16.04 20.44 -9.14
C ASN A 634 15.06 19.34 -8.68
N ILE A 635 14.64 19.41 -7.42
CA ILE A 635 13.73 18.42 -6.83
C ILE A 635 12.29 18.56 -7.36
N GLU A 636 11.88 19.77 -7.74
CA GLU A 636 10.56 20.03 -8.30
C GLU A 636 10.36 19.27 -9.62
N ASP A 637 11.35 19.30 -10.52
CA ASP A 637 11.30 18.53 -11.75
C ASP A 637 11.32 17.04 -11.51
N TYR A 638 12.11 16.59 -10.54
CA TYR A 638 12.07 15.20 -10.11
C TYR A 638 10.65 14.77 -9.69
N THR A 639 9.98 15.56 -8.84
CA THR A 639 8.60 15.28 -8.41
C THR A 639 7.62 15.27 -9.58
N HIS A 640 7.79 16.19 -10.54
CA HIS A 640 6.97 16.24 -11.76
C HIS A 640 7.19 15.03 -12.70
N ARG A 641 8.42 14.50 -12.77
CA ARG A 641 8.75 13.30 -13.55
C ARG A 641 8.11 12.07 -12.93
N ILE A 642 8.30 11.84 -11.63
CA ILE A 642 7.74 10.67 -10.96
C ILE A 642 6.21 10.75 -10.86
N GLY A 643 5.63 11.94 -10.79
CA GLY A 643 4.18 12.16 -10.88
C GLY A 643 3.55 11.83 -12.25
N ARG A 644 4.33 11.33 -13.21
CA ARG A 644 3.80 10.69 -14.44
C ARG A 644 3.31 9.27 -14.18
N THR A 645 3.80 8.62 -13.13
CA THR A 645 3.26 7.36 -12.61
C THR A 645 2.43 7.62 -11.35
N GLY A 646 1.70 6.62 -10.86
CA GLY A 646 0.93 6.72 -9.61
C GLY A 646 -0.33 7.60 -9.65
N ARG A 647 -0.83 7.93 -10.85
CA ARG A 647 -2.07 8.71 -11.03
C ARG A 647 -3.32 7.87 -10.73
N ALA A 648 -4.40 8.53 -10.30
CA ALA A 648 -5.72 7.91 -10.06
C ALA A 648 -5.74 6.72 -9.07
N GLY A 649 -4.86 6.71 -8.06
CA GLY A 649 -4.89 5.74 -6.96
C GLY A 649 -4.11 4.44 -7.18
N LYS A 650 -3.43 4.28 -8.32
CA LYS A 650 -2.49 3.17 -8.54
C LYS A 650 -1.13 3.48 -7.89
N HIS A 651 -0.40 2.46 -7.47
CA HIS A 651 1.01 2.61 -7.07
C HIS A 651 1.89 2.67 -8.32
N GLY A 652 2.76 3.68 -8.37
CA GLY A 652 3.73 3.87 -9.43
C GLY A 652 5.13 3.45 -9.01
N LYS A 653 6.01 3.17 -9.98
CA LYS A 653 7.43 2.91 -9.72
C LYS A 653 8.30 3.93 -10.43
N ALA A 654 9.27 4.49 -9.72
CA ALA A 654 10.25 5.44 -10.24
C ALA A 654 11.68 4.96 -9.94
N ILE A 655 12.49 4.74 -10.98
CA ILE A 655 13.90 4.35 -10.84
C ILE A 655 14.78 5.52 -11.26
N SER A 656 15.78 5.86 -10.46
CA SER A 656 16.66 7.01 -10.73
C SER A 656 18.12 6.64 -10.63
N PHE A 657 18.90 7.05 -11.63
CA PHE A 657 20.35 6.91 -11.64
C PHE A 657 20.99 8.20 -11.13
N LEU A 658 21.77 8.09 -10.05
CA LEU A 658 22.54 9.20 -9.49
C LEU A 658 24.01 9.06 -9.82
N THR A 659 24.60 10.18 -10.18
CA THR A 659 26.04 10.30 -10.44
C THR A 659 26.67 11.32 -9.49
N PRO A 660 28.02 11.37 -9.41
CA PRO A 660 28.72 12.42 -8.68
C PRO A 660 28.48 13.84 -9.21
N GLU A 661 27.84 14.02 -10.37
CA GLU A 661 27.50 15.33 -10.94
C GLU A 661 26.17 15.89 -10.39
N ASP A 662 25.37 15.04 -9.74
CA ASP A 662 24.02 15.36 -9.28
C ASP A 662 23.97 15.75 -7.79
N LYS A 663 25.11 16.17 -7.22
CA LYS A 663 25.29 16.46 -5.79
C LYS A 663 24.31 17.49 -5.24
N ASP A 664 23.99 18.50 -6.05
CA ASP A 664 23.11 19.60 -5.65
C ASP A 664 21.67 19.13 -5.36
N VAL A 665 21.24 17.94 -5.78
CA VAL A 665 19.90 17.43 -5.48
C VAL A 665 19.89 16.33 -4.43
N PHE A 666 21.06 15.90 -3.93
CA PHE A 666 21.17 14.75 -3.03
C PHE A 666 20.43 14.95 -1.70
N PHE A 667 20.55 16.14 -1.10
CA PHE A 667 19.88 16.46 0.16
C PHE A 667 18.36 16.43 0.00
N ASP A 668 17.83 17.12 -1.00
CA ASP A 668 16.38 17.23 -1.22
C ASP A 668 15.80 15.88 -1.64
N LEU A 669 16.52 15.11 -2.47
CA LEU A 669 16.12 13.75 -2.85
C LEU A 669 16.14 12.79 -1.65
N LYS A 670 17.12 12.90 -0.75
CA LYS A 670 17.14 12.13 0.50
C LYS A 670 15.91 12.43 1.35
N GLN A 671 15.56 13.71 1.54
CA GLN A 671 14.34 14.09 2.27
C GLN A 671 13.10 13.50 1.61
N CYS A 672 12.99 13.65 0.29
CA CYS A 672 11.90 13.11 -0.52
C CYS A 672 11.70 11.59 -0.35
N LEU A 673 12.79 10.82 -0.29
CA LEU A 673 12.75 9.37 -0.05
C LEU A 673 12.40 8.99 1.40
N ILE A 674 12.87 9.77 2.38
CA ILE A 674 12.57 9.54 3.81
C ILE A 674 11.10 9.83 4.10
N GLU A 675 10.52 10.85 3.46
CA GLU A 675 9.12 11.21 3.60
C GLU A 675 8.16 10.21 2.93
N SER A 676 8.65 9.39 1.99
CA SER A 676 7.82 8.38 1.33
C SER A 676 7.70 7.12 2.18
N PRO A 677 6.48 6.69 2.57
CA PRO A 677 6.29 5.45 3.33
C PRO A 677 6.46 4.19 2.47
N VAL A 678 6.34 4.32 1.15
CA VAL A 678 6.46 3.20 0.19
C VAL A 678 7.88 3.01 -0.32
N SER A 679 8.76 4.00 -0.11
CA SER A 679 10.14 3.97 -0.60
C SER A 679 11.11 3.68 0.55
N VAL A 680 12.22 3.03 0.22
CA VAL A 680 13.34 2.86 1.17
C VAL A 680 14.50 3.70 0.69
N CYS A 681 14.92 4.68 1.50
CA CYS A 681 16.12 5.46 1.19
C CYS A 681 17.35 4.54 1.23
N PRO A 682 18.12 4.41 0.13
CA PRO A 682 19.30 3.57 0.14
C PRO A 682 20.34 4.15 1.10
N PRO A 683 21.06 3.30 1.86
CA PRO A 683 22.06 3.74 2.82
C PRO A 683 23.20 4.51 2.14
N GLU A 684 23.48 4.20 0.87
CA GLU A 684 24.45 4.87 0.03
C GLU A 684 24.15 6.36 -0.15
N LEU A 685 22.87 6.73 -0.36
CA LEU A 685 22.44 8.13 -0.44
C LEU A 685 22.25 8.74 0.95
N ALA A 686 21.63 8.01 1.89
CA ALA A 686 21.32 8.51 3.22
C ALA A 686 22.58 8.97 3.98
N ASN A 687 23.69 8.25 3.79
CA ASN A 687 24.98 8.51 4.45
C ASN A 687 25.97 9.27 3.56
N HIS A 688 25.58 9.65 2.33
CA HIS A 688 26.48 10.36 1.42
C HIS A 688 26.86 11.74 2.01
N PRO A 689 28.14 12.19 1.95
CA PRO A 689 28.56 13.48 2.48
C PRO A 689 27.77 14.65 1.89
N ASP A 690 27.58 14.64 0.57
CA ASP A 690 26.86 15.69 -0.17
C ASP A 690 25.33 15.67 0.06
N ALA A 691 24.80 14.65 0.77
CA ALA A 691 23.37 14.54 1.12
C ALA A 691 23.04 15.01 2.55
N GLN A 692 24.02 15.50 3.32
CA GLN A 692 23.80 15.86 4.74
C GLN A 692 23.37 17.31 4.95
N GLN A 693 23.73 18.22 4.04
CA GLN A 693 23.45 19.64 4.16
C GLN A 693 22.70 20.14 2.94
N LYS A 694 21.91 21.20 3.11
CA LYS A 694 21.26 21.85 1.97
C LYS A 694 22.31 22.40 1.01
N PRO A 695 22.09 22.30 -0.31
CA PRO A 695 22.96 22.92 -1.30
C PRO A 695 23.07 24.43 -1.05
N GLY A 696 24.27 24.99 -1.18
CA GLY A 696 24.53 26.42 -0.98
C GLY A 696 24.71 26.87 0.49
N THR A 697 24.56 25.97 1.47
CA THR A 697 24.89 26.29 2.88
C THR A 697 26.40 26.23 3.11
N VAL A 698 27.03 27.34 3.49
CA VAL A 698 28.46 27.36 3.81
C VAL A 698 28.69 26.64 5.14
N SER A 699 29.37 25.50 5.09
CA SER A 699 29.75 24.75 6.30
C SER A 699 30.87 25.48 7.05
N THR A 700 30.54 26.08 8.19
CA THR A 700 31.54 26.29 9.24
C THR A 700 31.93 24.91 9.75
N LYS A 701 33.03 24.33 9.24
CA LYS A 701 33.63 23.13 9.84
C LYS A 701 33.83 23.39 11.33
N ARG A 702 33.02 22.74 12.18
CA ARG A 702 33.38 22.60 13.60
C ARG A 702 34.72 21.89 13.62
N ARG A 703 35.76 22.57 14.12
CA ARG A 703 37.05 21.96 14.40
C ARG A 703 36.80 20.74 15.27
N ASP A 704 37.33 19.59 14.86
CA ASP A 704 37.30 18.38 15.66
C ASP A 704 37.87 18.70 17.04
N GLU A 705 37.04 18.63 18.07
CA GLU A 705 37.51 18.68 19.45
C GLU A 705 38.37 17.43 19.68
N VAL A 706 39.68 17.65 19.78
CA VAL A 706 40.62 16.62 20.21
C VAL A 706 40.24 16.25 21.65
N VAL A 707 39.52 15.14 21.79
CA VAL A 707 39.28 14.51 23.08
C VAL A 707 40.64 14.00 23.57
N PHE A 708 41.25 14.72 24.51
CA PHE A 708 42.43 14.24 25.24
C PHE A 708 42.10 12.89 25.86
N ARG A 709 42.90 11.87 25.53
CA ARG A 709 42.95 10.62 26.29
C ARG A 709 43.74 10.90 27.57
N ASN A 710 43.09 10.75 28.73
CA ASN A 710 43.76 10.48 29.99
C ASN A 710 44.06 8.99 30.12
#